data_AF-A0A0F8VPZ1-F1
#
_entry.id   AF-A0A0F8VPZ1-F1
#
_cell.length_a   1.000
_cell.length_b   1.000
_cell.length_c   1.000
_cell.angle_alpha   90.00
_cell.angle_beta   90.00
_cell.angle_gamma   90.00
#
_symmetry.space_group_name_H-M   'P 1'
#
loop_
_entity.id
_entity.type
_entity.pdbx_description
1 polymer ?
#
loop_
_entity_poly.entity_id
_entity_poly.type
_entity_poly.pdbx_seq_one_letter_code
_entity_poly.pdbx_strand_id
1 'polypeptide(L)'
;MENSSINTFFEKIDKNIKDFEIEKIPKKNKSKNNGVIYTPKQIVEYIVSNVFNLHFDEYYDLLKLPQIKALKRFLTNNPNLKNRLDNKIKSIKILDPACGSGRFLVAIADLLYEVNRVLHPNIRDYEIRKRIIQNNLYGVEIEKKAYIISKLRLFSWLFSTDKSHLKFLPPNPNDLEVDDIPNYIEQSEVKFNLFNVDFLIDFISEDFDLVIGNPPYIENKKLKNIEYKKRLVNRYKFAYRLFDISIIFIERALELLKRKNGSLSMIIPNKILAADYGIKIRKFLINNTELKEIVDISSLPVFGKTATYPIILSLKYVTPKYMNSIIVRRYDKMIDLTCKNKEKLNVLPQKLIHKIPTFVFPIKGNINLINYIYEIFKPFSEVVKDLKIIYRPFGFINWAKNLNAVSKNRHSDEDLVLLGTGNVGKYYINFEKPIKIAGKTLNISYFNFQENLGKYWKDLKEKKLIFREIAKEMTWVYDSGIYANLTGLYFVRIPSFNENKLFSLLAIMNSNIMDKIFKILYSSLHLAGGYLRFNGSFIKRLPIPDTFPFSLSMTGKILQILTQLKFDLDCENLNLKLEEFNLKKKYMNEIANLISFFSNLNNALVKLMYLDDCFLKSNIDYSVVREFLFSKFTNKIPFKYLLPRFNVPNYEFFQLSELESVLMTIKKFYNTIINDKVLVNQFNDILFKDCFHLSKN
;
A
#
# COMPACT_ATOMS: atom_id res chain seq x y z
N MET A 1 2.23 38.05 45.93
CA MET A 1 0.98 37.48 45.36
C MET A 1 1.04 37.36 43.84
N GLU A 2 1.66 38.30 43.12
CA GLU A 2 1.76 38.30 41.65
C GLU A 2 2.45 37.07 41.03
N ASN A 3 3.60 36.63 41.55
CA ASN A 3 4.30 35.43 41.05
C ASN A 3 3.48 34.13 41.23
N SER A 4 2.59 34.07 42.22
CA SER A 4 1.71 32.91 42.43
C SER A 4 0.63 32.84 41.34
N SER A 5 0.00 33.98 41.01
CA SER A 5 -1.03 34.05 39.98
C SER A 5 -0.49 33.69 38.59
N ILE A 6 0.71 34.17 38.25
CA ILE A 6 1.39 33.86 36.99
C ILE A 6 1.71 32.36 36.88
N ASN A 7 2.21 31.74 37.95
CA ASN A 7 2.51 30.32 37.93
C ASN A 7 1.25 29.48 37.73
N THR A 8 0.17 29.77 38.46
CA THR A 8 -1.10 29.04 38.32
C THR A 8 -1.75 29.25 36.94
N PHE A 9 -1.57 30.42 36.31
CA PHE A 9 -2.00 30.66 34.92
C PHE A 9 -1.31 29.71 33.93
N PHE A 10 0.01 29.57 34.00
CA PHE A 10 0.75 28.63 33.15
C PHE A 10 0.43 27.15 33.47
N GLU A 11 0.23 26.81 34.74
CA GLU A 11 -0.23 25.46 35.12
C GLU A 11 -1.60 25.13 34.50
N LYS A 12 -2.52 26.11 34.47
CA LYS A 12 -3.82 25.94 33.81
C LYS A 12 -3.67 25.78 32.30
N ILE A 13 -2.78 26.54 31.65
CA ILE A 13 -2.46 26.36 30.23
C ILE A 13 -1.95 24.93 29.96
N ASP A 14 -0.94 24.48 30.72
CA ASP A 14 -0.32 23.18 30.54
C ASP A 14 -1.31 22.02 30.83
N LYS A 15 -2.20 22.20 31.82
CA LYS A 15 -3.28 21.27 32.12
C LYS A 15 -4.23 21.14 30.93
N ASN A 16 -4.70 22.24 30.36
CA ASN A 16 -5.60 22.21 29.20
C ASN A 16 -4.96 21.56 27.97
N ILE A 17 -3.67 21.81 27.75
CA ILE A 17 -2.93 21.15 26.68
C ILE A 17 -2.89 19.62 26.91
N LYS A 18 -2.61 19.18 28.14
CA LYS A 18 -2.59 17.75 28.51
C LYS A 18 -3.98 17.12 28.38
N ASP A 19 -5.02 17.78 28.88
CA ASP A 19 -6.40 17.29 28.84
C ASP A 19 -6.88 17.10 27.39
N PHE A 20 -6.62 18.08 26.51
CA PHE A 20 -6.90 17.97 25.08
C PHE A 20 -6.17 16.77 24.43
N GLU A 21 -4.90 16.54 24.79
CA GLU A 21 -4.16 15.39 24.27
C GLU A 21 -4.76 14.07 24.73
N ILE A 22 -5.11 13.94 26.00
CA ILE A 22 -5.73 12.75 26.58
C ILE A 22 -7.06 12.44 25.92
N GLU A 23 -7.89 13.45 25.65
CA GLU A 23 -9.17 13.29 24.94
C GLU A 23 -9.02 12.75 23.52
N LYS A 24 -7.94 13.11 22.82
CA LYS A 24 -7.68 12.70 21.43
C LYS A 24 -7.01 11.32 21.34
N ILE A 25 -6.56 10.74 22.46
CA ILE A 25 -6.13 9.33 22.52
C ILE A 25 -7.37 8.44 22.35
N PRO A 26 -7.40 7.52 21.37
CA PRO A 26 -8.59 6.68 21.13
C PRO A 26 -8.94 5.81 22.35
N LYS A 27 -10.04 6.11 23.05
CA LYS A 27 -10.68 5.23 24.04
C LYS A 27 -11.39 4.05 23.35
N LYS A 28 -11.53 2.92 24.06
CA LYS A 28 -11.93 1.58 23.57
C LYS A 28 -13.14 1.52 22.58
N ASN A 29 -14.07 2.49 22.54
CA ASN A 29 -15.38 2.33 21.86
C ASN A 29 -15.91 3.52 21.00
N LYS A 30 -15.13 4.55 20.62
CA LYS A 30 -15.68 5.65 19.78
C LYS A 30 -15.23 5.60 18.31
N SER A 31 -16.20 5.48 17.39
CA SER A 31 -15.96 5.53 15.94
C SER A 31 -15.47 6.94 15.51
N LYS A 32 -14.22 7.03 15.07
CA LYS A 32 -13.57 8.25 14.56
C LYS A 32 -14.14 8.65 13.19
N ASN A 33 -15.02 9.64 13.16
CA ASN A 33 -15.46 10.28 11.92
C ASN A 33 -14.64 11.53 11.52
N ASN A 34 -13.77 12.05 12.39
CA ASN A 34 -13.17 13.38 12.16
C ASN A 34 -11.71 13.37 11.67
N GLY A 35 -11.07 12.22 11.45
CA GLY A 35 -9.71 12.16 10.89
C GLY A 35 -8.58 12.77 11.74
N VAL A 36 -8.88 13.38 12.89
CA VAL A 36 -7.90 13.97 13.82
C VAL A 36 -7.16 12.87 14.56
N ILE A 37 -5.84 12.82 14.40
CA ILE A 37 -4.99 11.78 14.99
C ILE A 37 -3.70 12.40 15.56
N TYR A 38 -3.42 12.07 16.82
CA TYR A 38 -2.25 12.48 17.57
C TYR A 38 -0.94 11.86 17.03
N THR A 39 0.09 12.68 16.79
CA THR A 39 1.42 12.21 16.36
C THR A 39 2.36 12.02 17.56
N PRO A 40 2.94 10.82 17.77
CA PRO A 40 3.93 10.56 18.81
C PRO A 40 5.20 11.42 18.70
N LYS A 41 5.81 11.76 19.84
CA LYS A 41 7.00 12.63 19.94
C LYS A 41 8.15 12.16 19.04
N GLN A 42 8.47 10.87 19.05
CA GLN A 42 9.58 10.30 18.28
C GLN A 42 9.42 10.51 16.77
N ILE A 43 8.19 10.46 16.26
CA ILE A 43 7.90 10.70 14.84
C ILE A 43 8.01 12.20 14.51
N VAL A 44 7.52 13.06 15.40
CA VAL A 44 7.65 14.51 15.25
C VAL A 44 9.13 14.91 15.18
N GLU A 45 9.93 14.43 16.14
CA GLU A 45 11.38 14.68 16.19
C GLU A 45 12.09 14.15 14.94
N TYR A 46 11.72 12.95 14.47
CA TYR A 46 12.27 12.39 13.25
C TYR A 46 11.97 13.27 12.02
N ILE A 47 10.71 13.65 11.81
CA ILE A 47 10.28 14.47 10.65
C ILE A 47 10.97 15.83 10.68
N VAL A 48 10.99 16.49 11.84
CA VAL A 48 11.63 17.80 12.03
C VAL A 48 13.13 17.72 11.75
N SER A 49 13.83 16.75 12.35
CA SER A 49 15.24 16.53 12.10
C SER A 49 15.51 16.24 10.63
N ASN A 50 14.70 15.38 10.01
CA ASN A 50 14.91 14.96 8.64
C ASN A 50 14.71 16.12 7.65
N VAL A 51 13.60 16.85 7.72
CA VAL A 51 13.34 17.97 6.79
C VAL A 51 14.40 19.06 6.92
N PHE A 52 14.86 19.33 8.15
CA PHE A 52 15.87 20.33 8.42
C PHE A 52 17.22 19.91 7.84
N ASN A 53 17.62 18.65 8.07
CA ASN A 53 18.83 18.09 7.45
C ASN A 53 18.77 18.09 5.93
N LEU A 54 17.60 17.82 5.34
CA LEU A 54 17.42 17.88 3.89
C LEU A 54 17.62 19.32 3.38
N HIS A 55 16.98 20.30 3.99
CA HIS A 55 17.09 21.70 3.55
C HIS A 55 18.48 22.30 3.73
N PHE A 56 19.17 21.90 4.79
CA PHE A 56 20.52 22.34 5.11
C PHE A 56 21.56 21.27 4.77
N ASP A 57 21.36 20.51 3.70
CA ASP A 57 22.27 19.41 3.31
C ASP A 57 23.69 19.89 2.94
N GLU A 58 23.84 21.12 2.44
CA GLU A 58 25.16 21.74 2.27
C GLU A 58 25.90 21.97 3.62
N TYR A 59 25.17 21.89 4.74
CA TYR A 59 25.69 21.96 6.11
C TYR A 59 25.59 20.61 6.83
N TYR A 60 25.29 19.51 6.11
CA TYR A 60 24.91 18.21 6.71
C TYR A 60 25.99 17.66 7.64
N ASP A 61 27.27 17.77 7.28
CA ASP A 61 28.37 17.30 8.14
C ASP A 61 28.52 18.11 9.43
N LEU A 62 27.88 19.28 9.51
CA LEU A 62 27.95 20.22 10.64
C LEU A 62 26.74 20.12 11.57
N LEU A 63 25.58 19.76 11.03
CA LEU A 63 24.29 19.77 11.72
C LEU A 63 23.84 18.40 12.24
N LYS A 64 24.69 17.36 12.19
CA LYS A 64 24.39 16.05 12.80
C LYS A 64 24.11 16.23 14.30
N LEU A 65 22.83 16.24 14.67
CA LEU A 65 22.34 15.97 16.02
C LEU A 65 22.85 14.57 16.39
N PRO A 66 23.99 14.46 17.10
CA PRO A 66 24.07 14.82 18.51
C PRO A 66 25.37 15.58 18.92
N GLN A 67 25.77 16.64 18.20
CA GLN A 67 26.88 17.50 18.67
C GLN A 67 26.66 19.01 18.43
N ILE A 68 25.65 19.61 19.07
CA ILE A 68 25.49 21.09 19.13
C ILE A 68 26.79 21.77 19.63
N LYS A 69 27.53 21.11 20.53
CA LYS A 69 28.87 21.56 20.96
C LYS A 69 29.90 21.59 19.83
N ALA A 70 29.89 20.61 18.92
CA ALA A 70 30.78 20.60 17.77
C ALA A 70 30.40 21.67 16.74
N LEU A 71 29.09 21.90 16.55
CA LEU A 71 28.59 23.00 15.72
C LEU A 71 29.11 24.36 16.22
N LYS A 72 29.06 24.61 17.54
CA LYS A 72 29.61 25.83 18.14
C LYS A 72 31.10 26.01 17.83
N ARG A 73 31.92 24.99 18.10
CA ARG A 73 33.37 25.03 17.83
C ARG A 73 33.67 25.25 16.33
N PHE A 74 32.92 24.60 15.45
CA PHE A 74 33.11 24.69 14.02
C PHE A 74 32.76 26.06 13.45
N LEU A 75 31.62 26.64 13.89
CA LEU A 75 31.18 27.96 13.43
C LEU A 75 32.08 29.10 13.91
N THR A 76 32.70 28.96 15.09
CA THR A 76 33.73 29.91 15.56
C THR A 76 34.92 29.97 14.59
N ASN A 77 35.31 28.83 14.01
CA ASN A 77 36.43 28.74 13.07
C ASN A 77 36.04 29.09 11.62
N ASN A 78 34.75 29.33 11.32
CA ASN A 78 34.25 29.56 9.95
C ASN A 78 33.21 30.70 9.92
N PRO A 79 33.63 31.98 10.06
CA PRO A 79 32.71 33.12 10.20
C PRO A 79 31.81 33.34 8.98
N ASN A 80 32.32 33.14 7.76
CA ASN A 80 31.52 33.24 6.53
C ASN A 80 30.36 32.25 6.51
N LEU A 81 30.62 31.02 6.97
CA LEU A 81 29.61 29.98 7.04
C LEU A 81 28.58 30.28 8.15
N LYS A 82 29.05 30.78 9.29
CA LYS A 82 28.19 31.26 10.39
C LYS A 82 27.21 32.33 9.89
N ASN A 83 27.69 33.33 9.14
CA ASN A 83 26.84 34.39 8.59
C ASN A 83 25.82 33.86 7.58
N ARG A 84 26.22 32.95 6.68
CA ARG A 84 25.29 32.32 5.72
C ARG A 84 24.20 31.51 6.44
N LEU A 85 24.58 30.71 7.44
CA LEU A 85 23.63 29.93 8.24
C LEU A 85 22.68 30.85 9.02
N ASP A 86 23.21 31.89 9.68
CA ASP A 86 22.41 32.86 10.44
C ASP A 86 21.37 33.57 9.55
N ASN A 87 21.77 34.04 8.37
CA ASN A 87 20.85 34.67 7.42
C ASN A 87 19.73 33.71 6.98
N LYS A 88 20.06 32.43 6.73
CA LYS A 88 19.05 31.41 6.40
C LYS A 88 18.11 31.14 7.57
N ILE A 89 18.65 30.95 8.78
CA ILE A 89 17.84 30.69 9.99
C ILE A 89 16.92 31.86 10.32
N LYS A 90 17.37 33.11 10.14
CA LYS A 90 16.53 34.30 10.38
C LYS A 90 15.37 34.43 9.40
N SER A 91 15.52 33.96 8.16
CA SER A 91 14.55 34.16 7.07
C SER A 91 13.71 32.93 6.73
N ILE A 92 14.05 31.75 7.25
CA ILE A 92 13.36 30.50 6.93
C ILE A 92 11.88 30.54 7.36
N LYS A 93 10.96 30.26 6.42
CA LYS A 93 9.53 30.12 6.73
C LYS A 93 9.12 28.66 6.74
N ILE A 94 8.46 28.23 7.80
CA ILE A 94 8.12 26.83 8.08
C ILE A 94 6.62 26.71 8.33
N LEU A 95 5.95 25.88 7.53
CA LEU A 95 4.51 25.66 7.60
C LEU A 95 4.17 24.27 8.15
N ASP A 96 3.24 24.22 9.10
CA ASP A 96 2.41 23.04 9.38
C ASP A 96 0.97 23.29 8.88
N PRO A 97 0.51 22.63 7.80
CA PRO A 97 -0.76 22.92 7.16
C PRO A 97 -1.98 22.29 7.86
N ALA A 98 -1.75 21.47 8.89
CA ALA A 98 -2.79 20.86 9.72
C ALA A 98 -2.25 20.71 11.14
N CYS A 99 -1.97 21.85 11.77
CA CYS A 99 -1.08 21.90 12.92
C CYS A 99 -1.63 21.25 14.19
N GLY A 100 -2.94 20.99 14.26
CA GLY A 100 -3.57 20.36 15.40
C GLY A 100 -3.23 21.10 16.69
N SER A 101 -2.65 20.40 17.66
CA SER A 101 -2.21 20.97 18.94
C SER A 101 -0.84 21.69 18.91
N GLY A 102 -0.21 21.87 17.73
CA GLY A 102 1.04 22.63 17.57
C GLY A 102 2.33 21.85 17.86
N ARG A 103 2.31 20.51 17.82
CA ARG A 103 3.48 19.69 18.19
C ARG A 103 4.67 19.84 17.25
N PHE A 104 4.43 19.81 15.94
CA PHE A 104 5.49 20.04 14.96
C PHE A 104 6.05 21.45 15.09
N LEU A 105 5.19 22.45 15.33
CA LEU A 105 5.59 23.84 15.53
C LEU A 105 6.53 24.01 16.74
N VAL A 106 6.21 23.39 17.88
CA VAL A 106 7.10 23.44 19.06
C VAL A 106 8.40 22.67 18.82
N ALA A 107 8.33 21.49 18.21
CA ALA A 107 9.54 20.70 17.96
C ALA A 107 10.52 21.40 17.00
N ILE A 108 10.01 22.08 15.97
CA ILE A 108 10.87 22.91 15.11
C ILE A 108 11.34 24.18 15.83
N ALA A 109 10.52 24.75 16.73
CA ALA A 109 10.91 25.89 17.56
C ALA A 109 12.09 25.54 18.48
N ASP A 110 12.06 24.37 19.12
CA ASP A 110 13.16 23.83 19.93
C ASP A 110 14.44 23.69 19.10
N LEU A 111 14.34 23.09 17.90
CA LEU A 111 15.50 22.93 17.02
C LEU A 111 16.09 24.29 16.61
N LEU A 112 15.25 25.24 16.20
CA LEU A 112 15.69 26.58 15.83
C LEU A 112 16.28 27.32 17.04
N TYR A 113 15.72 27.14 18.23
CA TYR A 113 16.23 27.76 19.46
C TYR A 113 17.65 27.29 19.76
N GLU A 114 17.90 25.98 19.71
CA GLU A 114 19.25 25.42 19.92
C GLU A 114 20.26 25.97 18.91
N VAL A 115 19.89 26.04 17.63
CA VAL A 115 20.75 26.63 16.59
C VAL A 115 21.00 28.12 16.85
N ASN A 116 19.96 28.87 17.24
CA ASN A 116 20.09 30.29 17.54
C ASN A 116 20.94 30.56 18.79
N ARG A 117 20.88 29.73 19.84
CA ARG A 117 21.74 29.85 21.03
C ARG A 117 23.21 29.65 20.69
N VAL A 118 23.52 28.81 19.71
CA VAL A 118 24.89 28.67 19.19
C VAL A 118 25.32 29.90 18.39
N LEU A 119 24.45 30.41 17.52
CA LEU A 119 24.76 31.57 16.67
C LEU A 119 24.89 32.86 17.48
N HIS A 120 24.03 33.04 18.48
CA HIS A 120 23.82 34.26 19.26
C HIS A 120 23.80 33.98 20.77
N PRO A 121 24.93 33.60 21.39
CA PRO A 121 24.96 33.19 22.79
C PRO A 121 24.60 34.29 23.80
N ASN A 122 24.71 35.57 23.39
CA ASN A 122 24.50 36.74 24.24
C ASN A 122 23.07 37.32 24.13
N ILE A 123 22.23 36.82 23.23
CA ILE A 123 20.83 37.27 23.12
C ILE A 123 20.00 36.52 24.17
N ARG A 124 19.13 37.24 24.87
CA ARG A 124 18.21 36.66 25.87
C ARG A 124 17.30 35.60 25.23
N ASP A 125 16.99 34.55 25.99
CA ASP A 125 16.18 33.42 25.51
C ASP A 125 14.80 33.85 25.02
N TYR A 126 14.16 34.76 25.76
CA TYR A 126 12.88 35.33 25.37
C TYR A 126 12.91 35.97 23.98
N GLU A 127 13.95 36.74 23.65
CA GLU A 127 14.07 37.42 22.35
C GLU A 127 14.27 36.42 21.20
N ILE A 128 15.07 35.36 21.42
CA ILE A 128 15.25 34.28 20.44
C ILE A 128 13.93 33.55 20.20
N ARG A 129 13.25 33.13 21.28
CA ARG A 129 11.97 32.42 21.23
C ARG A 129 10.89 33.27 20.55
N LYS A 130 10.79 34.55 20.92
CA LYS A 130 9.87 35.53 20.33
C LYS A 130 10.12 35.67 18.82
N ARG A 131 11.37 35.86 18.40
CA ARG A 131 11.73 35.96 16.97
C ARG A 131 11.35 34.70 16.18
N ILE A 132 11.58 33.51 16.75
CA ILE A 132 11.24 32.24 16.10
C ILE A 132 9.74 32.16 15.84
N ILE A 133 8.91 32.42 16.85
CA ILE A 133 7.44 32.41 16.71
C ILE A 133 6.98 33.41 15.65
N GLN A 134 7.50 34.64 15.69
CA GLN A 134 7.01 35.72 14.82
C GLN A 134 7.43 35.58 13.36
N ASN A 135 8.64 35.06 13.09
CA ASN A 135 9.23 35.14 11.76
C ASN A 135 9.31 33.78 11.05
N ASN A 136 9.44 32.68 11.80
CA ASN A 136 9.73 31.38 11.22
C ASN A 136 8.52 30.44 11.17
N LEU A 137 7.62 30.50 12.15
CA LEU A 137 6.58 29.48 12.33
C LEU A 137 5.23 29.91 11.78
N TYR A 138 4.60 29.02 11.00
CA TYR A 138 3.28 29.20 10.43
C TYR A 138 2.46 27.91 10.61
N GLY A 139 1.22 28.05 11.08
CA GLY A 139 0.33 26.91 11.35
C GLY A 139 -1.09 27.17 10.85
N VAL A 140 -1.71 26.17 10.22
CA VAL A 140 -3.11 26.24 9.79
C VAL A 140 -3.89 25.10 10.44
N GLU A 141 -5.06 25.41 10.99
CA GLU A 141 -5.92 24.42 11.62
C GLU A 141 -7.39 24.80 11.42
N ILE A 142 -8.20 23.85 10.97
CA ILE A 142 -9.63 24.09 10.69
C ILE A 142 -10.48 24.03 11.97
N GLU A 143 -10.08 23.25 12.97
CA GLU A 143 -10.83 23.06 14.21
C GLU A 143 -10.43 24.08 15.28
N LYS A 144 -11.38 24.93 15.70
CA LYS A 144 -11.14 26.06 16.61
C LYS A 144 -10.46 25.66 17.92
N LYS A 145 -10.86 24.55 18.57
CA LYS A 145 -10.24 24.13 19.85
C LYS A 145 -8.79 23.71 19.65
N ALA A 146 -8.50 22.89 18.64
CA ALA A 146 -7.12 22.52 18.30
C ALA A 146 -6.25 23.75 18.00
N TYR A 147 -6.78 24.70 17.22
CA TYR A 147 -6.13 25.99 16.94
C TYR A 147 -5.78 26.74 18.23
N ILE A 148 -6.73 26.91 19.16
CA ILE A 148 -6.49 27.56 20.46
C ILE A 148 -5.37 26.82 21.24
N ILE A 149 -5.43 25.49 21.31
CA ILE A 149 -4.42 24.67 21.98
C ILE A 149 -3.03 24.85 21.38
N SER A 150 -2.92 24.99 20.05
CA SER A 150 -1.64 25.25 19.38
C SER A 150 -1.05 26.61 19.77
N LYS A 151 -1.90 27.66 19.83
CA LYS A 151 -1.51 29.02 20.27
C LYS A 151 -1.03 28.99 21.72
N LEU A 152 -1.79 28.33 22.60
CA LEU A 152 -1.45 28.14 24.02
C LEU A 152 -0.12 27.40 24.21
N ARG A 153 0.15 26.37 23.40
CA ARG A 153 1.39 25.61 23.50
C ARG A 153 2.62 26.45 23.13
N LEU A 154 2.54 27.22 22.04
CA LEU A 154 3.62 28.12 21.65
C LEU A 154 3.80 29.27 22.66
N PHE A 155 2.71 29.75 23.25
CA PHE A 155 2.76 30.72 24.33
C PHE A 155 3.46 30.16 25.58
N SER A 156 3.08 28.95 26.05
CA SER A 156 3.77 28.26 27.15
C SER A 156 5.26 28.06 26.84
N TRP A 157 5.58 27.67 25.60
CA TRP A 157 6.97 27.53 25.14
C TRP A 157 7.75 28.85 25.13
N LEU A 158 7.14 29.98 24.80
CA LEU A 158 7.80 31.30 24.80
C LEU A 158 8.31 31.68 26.20
N PHE A 159 7.52 31.42 27.23
CA PHE A 159 7.79 31.84 28.62
C PHE A 159 8.36 30.72 29.50
N SER A 160 8.72 29.57 28.92
CA SER A 160 9.13 28.39 29.70
C SER A 160 10.40 28.59 30.53
N THR A 161 11.26 29.54 30.14
CA THR A 161 12.54 29.84 30.82
C THR A 161 12.46 31.06 31.72
N ASP A 162 11.60 32.03 31.41
CA ASP A 162 11.47 33.26 32.16
C ASP A 162 10.06 33.85 31.98
N LYS A 163 9.26 33.76 33.05
CA LYS A 163 7.88 34.26 33.10
C LYS A 163 7.80 35.75 33.42
N SER A 164 8.89 36.40 33.85
CA SER A 164 8.91 37.83 34.19
C SER A 164 8.68 38.75 32.99
N HIS A 165 8.86 38.23 31.78
CA HIS A 165 8.54 38.94 30.53
C HIS A 165 7.04 39.10 30.27
N LEU A 166 6.17 38.52 31.10
CA LEU A 166 4.72 38.70 31.01
C LEU A 166 4.33 40.09 31.51
N LYS A 167 3.84 40.95 30.61
CA LYS A 167 3.55 42.37 30.92
C LYS A 167 2.11 42.64 31.41
N PHE A 168 1.26 41.61 31.49
CA PHE A 168 -0.12 41.73 31.97
C PHE A 168 -0.34 40.84 33.19
N LEU A 169 -1.27 41.25 34.06
CA LEU A 169 -1.71 40.47 35.20
C LEU A 169 -2.69 39.40 34.72
N PRO A 170 -2.39 38.10 34.87
CA PRO A 170 -3.32 37.06 34.49
C PRO A 170 -4.54 37.05 35.44
N PRO A 171 -5.72 36.66 34.94
CA PRO A 171 -6.95 36.60 35.73
C PRO A 171 -6.87 35.50 36.78
N ASN A 172 -7.81 35.52 37.74
CA ASN A 172 -7.93 34.47 38.73
C ASN A 172 -8.09 33.10 38.03
N PRO A 173 -7.22 32.12 38.33
CA PRO A 173 -7.27 30.80 37.70
C PRO A 173 -8.60 30.05 37.87
N ASN A 174 -9.39 30.36 38.89
CA ASN A 174 -10.70 29.73 39.08
C ASN A 174 -11.77 30.23 38.08
N ASP A 175 -11.60 31.46 37.58
CA ASP A 175 -12.58 32.15 36.73
C ASP A 175 -12.20 32.11 35.24
N LEU A 176 -11.02 31.58 34.90
CA LEU A 176 -10.46 31.60 33.54
C LEU A 176 -10.99 30.46 32.66
N GLU A 177 -11.90 30.70 31.73
CA GLU A 177 -12.26 29.67 30.75
C GLU A 177 -11.20 29.55 29.64
N VAL A 178 -11.12 28.37 28.99
CA VAL A 178 -10.15 28.11 27.91
C VAL A 178 -10.33 29.07 26.74
N ASP A 179 -11.58 29.42 26.45
CA ASP A 179 -11.95 30.29 25.35
C ASP A 179 -11.56 31.76 25.61
N ASP A 180 -11.30 32.14 26.88
CA ASP A 180 -10.85 33.48 27.26
C ASP A 180 -9.33 33.63 27.20
N ILE A 181 -8.57 32.55 27.38
CA ILE A 181 -7.09 32.58 27.40
C ILE A 181 -6.49 33.26 26.14
N PRO A 182 -7.01 33.02 24.91
CA PRO A 182 -6.53 33.70 23.72
C PRO A 182 -6.55 35.23 23.78
N ASN A 183 -7.52 35.84 24.49
CA ASN A 183 -7.61 37.29 24.63
C ASN A 183 -6.45 37.84 25.46
N TYR A 184 -6.05 37.13 26.51
CA TYR A 184 -4.88 37.48 27.32
C TYR A 184 -3.57 37.29 26.54
N ILE A 185 -3.48 36.26 25.71
CA ILE A 185 -2.30 36.05 24.84
C ILE A 185 -2.10 37.24 23.88
N GLU A 186 -3.17 37.84 23.38
CA GLU A 186 -3.08 38.99 22.45
C GLU A 186 -2.48 40.23 23.09
N GLN A 187 -2.58 40.37 24.42
CA GLN A 187 -1.91 41.44 25.17
C GLN A 187 -0.39 41.28 25.26
N SER A 188 0.17 40.12 24.87
CA SER A 188 1.63 39.90 24.89
C SER A 188 2.38 40.62 23.76
N GLU A 189 1.68 41.24 22.80
CA GLU A 189 2.26 41.89 21.59
C GLU A 189 3.12 40.94 20.73
N VAL A 190 2.98 39.62 20.91
CA VAL A 190 3.67 38.61 20.11
C VAL A 190 2.76 38.22 18.95
N LYS A 191 3.26 38.39 17.73
CA LYS A 191 2.56 37.94 16.53
C LYS A 191 2.69 36.43 16.36
N PHE A 192 1.59 35.70 16.45
CA PHE A 192 1.50 34.27 16.12
C PHE A 192 0.97 34.13 14.69
N ASN A 193 1.74 33.56 13.76
CA ASN A 193 1.24 33.25 12.40
C ASN A 193 0.45 31.93 12.39
N LEU A 194 -0.59 31.86 13.22
CA LEU A 194 -1.52 30.73 13.28
C LEU A 194 -2.86 31.16 12.69
N PHE A 195 -3.46 30.30 11.86
CA PHE A 195 -4.67 30.62 11.12
C PHE A 195 -5.76 29.56 11.36
N ASN A 196 -6.93 29.98 11.84
CA ASN A 196 -8.09 29.10 11.99
C ASN A 196 -8.97 29.10 10.73
N VAL A 197 -8.49 28.45 9.66
CA VAL A 197 -9.14 28.43 8.34
C VAL A 197 -8.99 27.07 7.67
N ASP A 198 -9.72 26.82 6.58
CA ASP A 198 -9.49 25.64 5.74
C ASP A 198 -8.21 25.83 4.90
N PHE A 199 -7.20 25.01 5.14
CA PHE A 199 -5.94 25.02 4.39
C PHE A 199 -6.11 24.81 2.88
N LEU A 200 -7.07 23.97 2.49
CA LEU A 200 -7.29 23.61 1.08
C LEU A 200 -8.06 24.70 0.32
N ILE A 201 -8.81 25.54 1.01
CA ILE A 201 -9.71 26.51 0.38
C ILE A 201 -9.30 27.95 0.67
N ASP A 202 -9.16 28.30 1.95
CA ASP A 202 -9.17 29.68 2.42
C ASP A 202 -7.76 30.19 2.79
N PHE A 203 -6.79 29.31 2.99
CA PHE A 203 -5.42 29.73 3.32
C PHE A 203 -4.66 30.27 2.09
N ILE A 204 -4.33 31.56 2.15
CA ILE A 204 -3.58 32.30 1.12
C ILE A 204 -2.29 32.83 1.76
N SER A 205 -1.15 32.49 1.18
CA SER A 205 0.19 32.92 1.63
C SER A 205 1.18 32.81 0.48
N GLU A 206 2.32 33.50 0.60
CA GLU A 206 3.44 33.40 -0.34
C GLU A 206 4.60 32.60 0.26
N ASP A 207 4.96 31.52 -0.45
CA ASP A 207 6.19 30.71 -0.43
C ASP A 207 6.83 30.36 0.93
N PHE A 208 6.90 29.05 1.23
CA PHE A 208 7.56 28.46 2.39
C PHE A 208 8.86 27.73 2.00
N ASP A 209 9.85 27.76 2.90
CA ASP A 209 11.09 27.01 2.75
C ASP A 209 10.90 25.54 3.18
N LEU A 210 10.11 25.32 4.24
CA LEU A 210 9.83 24.00 4.78
C LEU A 210 8.32 23.80 4.96
N VAL A 211 7.84 22.61 4.61
CA VAL A 211 6.48 22.17 5.01
C VAL A 211 6.59 20.83 5.75
N ILE A 212 6.02 20.77 6.95
CA ILE A 212 5.96 19.57 7.78
C ILE A 212 4.54 19.28 8.23
N GLY A 213 4.25 18.05 8.65
CA GLY A 213 3.00 17.81 9.39
C GLY A 213 2.39 16.44 9.17
N ASN A 214 1.16 16.31 9.68
CA ASN A 214 0.32 15.12 9.59
C ASN A 214 -1.05 15.51 9.02
N PRO A 215 -1.23 15.53 7.68
CA PRO A 215 -2.51 15.88 7.07
C PRO A 215 -3.62 14.87 7.43
N PRO A 216 -4.90 15.23 7.32
CA PRO A 216 -6.02 14.34 7.68
C PRO A 216 -6.18 13.16 6.71
N TYR A 217 -6.42 11.95 7.25
CA TYR A 217 -6.55 10.70 6.48
C TYR A 217 -8.02 10.36 6.21
N ILE A 218 -8.60 11.01 5.21
CA ILE A 218 -10.03 10.90 4.90
C ILE A 218 -10.21 10.53 3.44
N GLU A 219 -10.80 9.36 3.18
CA GLU A 219 -11.23 9.01 1.81
C GLU A 219 -12.39 9.91 1.37
N ASN A 220 -12.33 10.45 0.15
CA ASN A 220 -13.31 11.41 -0.37
C ASN A 220 -14.78 10.90 -0.41
N LYS A 221 -15.00 9.59 -0.28
CA LYS A 221 -16.35 8.99 -0.15
C LYS A 221 -16.98 9.22 1.22
N LYS A 222 -16.17 9.56 2.23
CA LYS A 222 -16.62 9.89 3.59
C LYS A 222 -16.98 11.37 3.74
N LEU A 223 -16.64 12.21 2.77
CA LEU A 223 -17.04 13.61 2.75
C LEU A 223 -18.54 13.70 2.44
N LYS A 224 -19.32 14.11 3.44
CA LYS A 224 -20.79 14.26 3.31
C LYS A 224 -21.19 15.53 2.55
N ASN A 225 -20.42 16.62 2.69
CA ASN A 225 -20.70 17.87 1.99
C ASN A 225 -20.30 17.73 0.51
N ILE A 226 -21.31 17.65 -0.36
CA ILE A 226 -21.17 17.44 -1.80
C ILE A 226 -20.54 18.66 -2.47
N GLU A 227 -20.94 19.87 -2.08
CA GLU A 227 -20.42 21.12 -2.66
C GLU A 227 -18.95 21.31 -2.33
N TYR A 228 -18.57 21.09 -1.06
CA TYR A 228 -17.17 21.09 -0.63
C TYR A 228 -16.34 20.09 -1.45
N LYS A 229 -16.85 18.86 -1.62
CA LYS A 229 -16.19 17.85 -2.44
C LYS A 229 -16.04 18.29 -3.90
N LYS A 230 -17.05 18.95 -4.50
CA LYS A 230 -16.96 19.50 -5.86
C LYS A 230 -15.89 20.59 -5.96
N ARG A 231 -15.83 21.51 -4.99
CA ARG A 231 -14.80 22.56 -4.92
C ARG A 231 -13.38 21.95 -4.89
N LEU A 232 -13.17 20.93 -4.06
CA LEU A 232 -11.87 20.22 -4.00
C LEU A 232 -11.51 19.56 -5.33
N VAL A 233 -12.44 18.85 -5.96
CA VAL A 233 -12.21 18.17 -7.25
C VAL A 233 -11.88 19.16 -8.37
N ASN A 234 -12.54 20.32 -8.37
CA ASN A 234 -12.31 21.36 -9.39
C ASN A 234 -10.99 22.11 -9.17
N ARG A 235 -10.57 22.29 -7.91
CA ARG A 235 -9.35 23.01 -7.56
C ARG A 235 -8.08 22.20 -7.79
N TYR A 236 -8.11 20.90 -7.47
CA TYR A 236 -6.90 20.08 -7.36
C TYR A 236 -6.75 19.07 -8.48
N LYS A 237 -5.60 19.10 -9.17
CA LYS A 237 -5.28 18.23 -10.31
C LYS A 237 -5.15 16.77 -9.90
N PHE A 238 -4.73 16.52 -8.66
CA PHE A 238 -4.52 15.18 -8.11
C PHE A 238 -5.71 14.64 -7.32
N ALA A 239 -6.83 15.38 -7.24
CA ALA A 239 -8.12 14.86 -6.81
C ALA A 239 -8.68 13.82 -7.81
N TYR A 240 -8.10 12.62 -7.80
CA TYR A 240 -8.34 11.58 -8.81
C TYR A 240 -9.01 10.33 -8.21
N ARG A 241 -10.14 9.91 -8.79
CA ARG A 241 -10.93 8.74 -8.33
C ARG A 241 -11.31 8.84 -6.83
N LEU A 242 -11.18 7.75 -6.08
CA LEU A 242 -11.42 7.69 -4.64
C LEU A 242 -10.17 8.16 -3.88
N PHE A 243 -9.77 9.42 -4.09
CA PHE A 243 -8.59 9.99 -3.45
C PHE A 243 -8.78 10.14 -1.94
N ASP A 244 -7.65 10.13 -1.24
CA ASP A 244 -7.54 10.50 0.17
C ASP A 244 -7.19 11.98 0.28
N ILE A 245 -7.74 12.68 1.26
CA ILE A 245 -7.52 14.13 1.45
C ILE A 245 -6.03 14.46 1.64
N SER A 246 -5.24 13.56 2.23
CA SER A 246 -3.78 13.72 2.32
C SER A 246 -3.10 13.98 0.97
N ILE A 247 -3.65 13.49 -0.16
CA ILE A 247 -3.09 13.72 -1.49
C ILE A 247 -3.17 15.19 -1.92
N ILE A 248 -4.31 15.83 -1.68
CA ILE A 248 -4.50 17.23 -2.06
C ILE A 248 -3.88 18.19 -1.03
N PHE A 249 -3.66 17.74 0.20
CA PHE A 249 -2.78 18.44 1.15
C PHE A 249 -1.34 18.49 0.65
N ILE A 250 -0.80 17.38 0.11
CA ILE A 250 0.53 17.37 -0.51
C ILE A 250 0.55 18.29 -1.74
N GLU A 251 -0.49 18.25 -2.59
CA GLU A 251 -0.60 19.15 -3.75
C GLU A 251 -0.52 20.61 -3.33
N ARG A 252 -1.36 21.02 -2.38
CA ARG A 252 -1.39 22.39 -1.86
C ARG A 252 -0.10 22.78 -1.16
N ALA A 253 0.51 21.87 -0.40
CA ALA A 253 1.81 22.10 0.22
C ALA A 253 2.90 22.37 -0.82
N LEU A 254 2.91 21.61 -1.93
CA LEU A 254 3.86 21.82 -3.04
C LEU A 254 3.61 23.13 -3.79
N GLU A 255 2.37 23.57 -3.93
CA GLU A 255 2.04 24.90 -4.50
C GLU A 255 2.62 26.05 -3.69
N LEU A 256 2.68 25.90 -2.36
CA LEU A 256 3.17 26.92 -1.44
C LEU A 256 4.66 26.74 -1.09
N LEU A 257 5.33 25.71 -1.60
CA LEU A 257 6.72 25.40 -1.28
C LEU A 257 7.65 26.04 -2.31
N LYS A 258 8.70 26.74 -1.86
CA LYS A 258 9.66 27.40 -2.74
C LYS A 258 10.32 26.41 -3.70
N ARG A 259 10.39 26.80 -4.97
CA ARG A 259 11.15 26.05 -5.98
C ARG A 259 12.65 26.12 -5.71
N LYS A 260 13.39 25.07 -6.10
CA LYS A 260 14.86 24.95 -6.07
C LYS A 260 15.52 24.88 -4.68
N ASN A 261 14.78 25.08 -3.58
CA ASN A 261 15.32 24.88 -2.22
C ASN A 261 14.27 24.44 -1.18
N GLY A 262 12.99 24.39 -1.52
CA GLY A 262 11.96 23.99 -0.57
C GLY A 262 12.02 22.50 -0.25
N SER A 263 11.83 22.15 1.02
CA SER A 263 11.79 20.76 1.49
C SER A 263 10.45 20.44 2.16
N LEU A 264 9.97 19.22 1.97
CA LEU A 264 8.75 18.72 2.59
C LEU A 264 9.04 17.42 3.31
N SER A 265 8.49 17.25 4.51
CA SER A 265 8.45 15.96 5.20
C SER A 265 7.12 15.77 5.93
N MET A 266 6.33 14.77 5.53
CA MET A 266 4.99 14.55 6.08
C MET A 266 4.75 13.08 6.43
N ILE A 267 3.97 12.83 7.47
CA ILE A 267 3.43 11.51 7.77
C ILE A 267 2.08 11.32 7.07
N ILE A 268 1.98 10.32 6.20
CA ILE A 268 0.81 10.10 5.31
C ILE A 268 0.47 8.61 5.18
N PRO A 269 -0.72 8.24 4.67
CA PRO A 269 -1.05 6.84 4.42
C PRO A 269 -0.16 6.23 3.32
N ASN A 270 0.31 5.00 3.54
CA ASN A 270 1.13 4.25 2.59
C ASN A 270 0.43 3.94 1.26
N LYS A 271 -0.90 4.12 1.19
CA LYS A 271 -1.68 3.89 -0.02
C LYS A 271 -1.21 4.78 -1.18
N ILE A 272 -0.60 5.95 -0.91
CA ILE A 272 0.02 6.78 -1.95
C ILE A 272 1.02 6.00 -2.80
N LEU A 273 1.71 5.00 -2.23
CA LEU A 273 2.78 4.24 -2.88
C LEU A 273 2.30 3.41 -4.07
N ALA A 274 1.04 2.94 -4.07
CA ALA A 274 0.57 2.00 -5.08
C ALA A 274 -0.91 2.15 -5.50
N ALA A 275 -1.77 2.78 -4.68
CA ALA A 275 -3.19 2.88 -5.00
C ALA A 275 -3.45 3.72 -6.27
N ASP A 276 -4.54 3.40 -6.96
CA ASP A 276 -4.90 4.03 -8.24
C ASP A 276 -5.23 5.52 -8.14
N TYR A 277 -5.72 5.99 -7.00
CA TYR A 277 -5.92 7.43 -6.79
C TYR A 277 -4.59 8.21 -6.72
N GLY A 278 -3.48 7.54 -6.38
CA GLY A 278 -2.16 8.14 -6.25
C GLY A 278 -1.38 8.28 -7.56
N ILE A 279 -1.91 7.78 -8.69
CA ILE A 279 -1.15 7.72 -9.96
C ILE A 279 -0.66 9.10 -10.40
N LYS A 280 -1.53 10.12 -10.36
CA LYS A 280 -1.19 11.47 -10.83
C LYS A 280 -0.14 12.13 -9.94
N ILE A 281 -0.30 12.06 -8.61
CA ILE A 281 0.67 12.64 -7.67
C ILE A 281 2.01 11.89 -7.73
N ARG A 282 2.04 10.55 -7.82
CA ARG A 282 3.30 9.81 -7.96
C ARG A 282 4.06 10.21 -9.22
N LYS A 283 3.38 10.32 -10.37
CA LYS A 283 3.98 10.85 -11.61
C LYS A 283 4.56 12.25 -11.39
N PHE A 284 3.81 13.13 -10.71
CA PHE A 284 4.27 14.48 -10.44
C PHE A 284 5.52 14.50 -9.55
N LEU A 285 5.50 13.79 -8.44
CA LEU A 285 6.63 13.69 -7.51
C LEU A 285 7.89 13.19 -8.23
N ILE A 286 7.75 12.14 -9.03
CA ILE A 286 8.90 11.55 -9.73
C ILE A 286 9.47 12.46 -10.80
N ASN A 287 8.67 13.35 -11.40
CA ASN A 287 9.13 14.24 -12.46
C ASN A 287 9.59 15.63 -11.96
N ASN A 288 9.11 16.07 -10.79
CA ASN A 288 9.26 17.45 -10.34
C ASN A 288 9.88 17.60 -8.95
N THR A 289 10.24 16.48 -8.30
CA THR A 289 10.87 16.48 -6.98
C THR A 289 12.06 15.54 -6.96
N GLU A 290 13.05 15.85 -6.12
CA GLU A 290 13.98 14.86 -5.63
C GLU A 290 13.35 14.19 -4.41
N LEU A 291 12.76 13.01 -4.61
CA LEU A 291 12.25 12.21 -3.51
C LEU A 291 13.44 11.60 -2.78
N LYS A 292 13.64 11.99 -1.52
CA LYS A 292 14.85 11.64 -0.76
C LYS A 292 14.63 10.41 0.10
N GLU A 293 13.47 10.33 0.73
CA GLU A 293 13.23 9.27 1.71
C GLU A 293 11.77 8.85 1.81
N ILE A 294 11.57 7.55 1.99
CA ILE A 294 10.32 6.94 2.43
C ILE A 294 10.61 6.08 3.66
N VAL A 295 9.99 6.39 4.79
CA VAL A 295 10.09 5.58 6.01
C VAL A 295 8.81 4.78 6.20
N ASP A 296 8.90 3.45 6.10
CA ASP A 296 7.80 2.53 6.40
C ASP A 296 7.69 2.30 7.92
N ILE A 297 6.74 3.02 8.53
CA ILE A 297 6.34 2.85 9.94
C ILE A 297 4.96 2.17 10.05
N SER A 298 4.47 1.54 8.98
CA SER A 298 3.13 0.95 8.93
C SER A 298 2.95 -0.26 9.86
N SER A 299 4.04 -0.87 10.31
CA SER A 299 4.02 -1.96 11.31
C SER A 299 4.05 -1.47 12.76
N LEU A 300 4.30 -0.17 12.99
CA LEU A 300 4.37 0.39 14.34
C LEU A 300 2.97 0.79 14.83
N PRO A 301 2.68 0.70 16.14
CA PRO A 301 1.41 1.13 16.72
C PRO A 301 1.34 2.67 16.86
N VAL A 302 1.62 3.39 15.78
CA VAL A 302 1.79 4.85 15.74
C VAL A 302 0.57 5.58 16.30
N PHE A 303 -0.62 5.10 15.96
CA PHE A 303 -1.90 5.73 16.29
C PHE A 303 -2.78 4.83 17.16
N GLY A 304 -2.14 4.04 18.03
CA GLY A 304 -2.79 3.07 18.91
C GLY A 304 -3.49 1.97 18.12
N LYS A 305 -4.76 1.70 18.44
CA LYS A 305 -5.55 0.59 17.83
C LYS A 305 -6.14 0.90 16.45
N THR A 306 -5.88 2.08 15.87
CA THR A 306 -6.40 2.39 14.53
C THR A 306 -5.54 1.70 13.47
N ALA A 307 -6.16 0.82 12.67
CA ALA A 307 -5.52 0.14 11.53
C ALA A 307 -5.21 1.16 10.42
N THR A 308 -4.18 1.95 10.66
CA THR A 308 -3.62 2.94 9.74
C THR A 308 -2.22 2.49 9.43
N TYR A 309 -1.82 2.63 8.16
CA TYR A 309 -0.53 2.20 7.67
C TYR A 309 0.27 3.43 7.26
N PRO A 310 0.83 4.19 8.22
CA PRO A 310 1.54 5.42 7.91
C PRO A 310 2.92 5.17 7.30
N ILE A 311 3.37 6.14 6.52
CA ILE A 311 4.75 6.33 6.08
C ILE A 311 5.16 7.77 6.32
N ILE A 312 6.45 8.02 6.42
CA ILE A 312 7.01 9.37 6.34
C ILE A 312 7.55 9.55 4.92
N LEU A 313 7.11 10.59 4.24
CA LEU A 313 7.54 10.95 2.88
C LEU A 313 8.35 12.25 2.97
N SER A 314 9.59 12.22 2.49
CA SER A 314 10.47 13.41 2.51
C SER A 314 11.09 13.70 1.15
N LEU A 315 11.07 14.96 0.73
CA LEU A 315 11.48 15.40 -0.61
C LEU A 315 12.03 16.82 -0.64
N LYS A 316 12.75 17.13 -1.73
CA LYS A 316 13.06 18.50 -2.14
C LYS A 316 12.26 18.88 -3.39
N TYR A 317 11.71 20.08 -3.41
CA TYR A 317 10.97 20.58 -4.57
C TYR A 317 11.90 21.21 -5.61
N VAL A 318 12.59 20.31 -6.30
CA VAL A 318 13.51 20.60 -7.39
C VAL A 318 13.37 19.51 -8.44
N THR A 319 13.57 19.86 -9.70
CA THR A 319 13.64 18.88 -10.78
C THR A 319 14.70 17.82 -10.46
N PRO A 320 14.37 16.53 -10.53
CA PRO A 320 15.28 15.47 -10.12
C PRO A 320 16.51 15.40 -11.01
N LYS A 321 17.68 15.31 -10.37
CA LYS A 321 18.91 14.90 -11.05
C LYS A 321 18.81 13.44 -11.50
N TYR A 322 19.49 13.10 -12.60
CA TYR A 322 19.45 11.75 -13.20
C TYR A 322 19.81 10.62 -12.22
N MET A 323 20.70 10.88 -11.26
CA MET A 323 21.16 9.92 -10.26
C MET A 323 20.37 9.95 -8.94
N ASN A 324 19.24 10.67 -8.85
CA ASN A 324 18.50 10.72 -7.58
C ASN A 324 18.02 9.32 -7.17
N SER A 325 18.28 8.98 -5.91
CA SER A 325 17.89 7.72 -5.31
C SER A 325 17.09 7.98 -4.04
N ILE A 326 16.05 7.17 -3.85
CA ILE A 326 15.13 7.23 -2.72
C ILE A 326 15.63 6.25 -1.67
N ILE A 327 15.92 6.75 -0.47
CA ILE A 327 16.24 5.90 0.68
C ILE A 327 14.92 5.37 1.26
N VAL A 328 14.79 4.05 1.33
CA VAL A 328 13.64 3.39 1.93
C VAL A 328 14.08 2.79 3.26
N ARG A 329 13.50 3.28 4.36
CA ARG A 329 13.81 2.82 5.71
C ARG A 329 12.63 2.09 6.32
N ARG A 330 12.93 1.11 7.17
CA ARG A 330 11.92 0.46 8.02
C ARG A 330 12.48 0.28 9.42
N TYR A 331 11.62 0.56 10.40
CA TYR A 331 11.90 0.40 11.82
C TYR A 331 10.96 -0.64 12.42
N ASP A 332 11.54 -1.53 13.24
CA ASP A 332 10.77 -2.57 13.93
C ASP A 332 10.25 -2.07 15.29
N LYS A 333 10.86 -1.02 15.87
CA LYS A 333 10.39 -0.37 17.11
C LYS A 333 10.39 1.16 17.00
N MET A 334 9.50 1.82 17.77
CA MET A 334 9.41 3.29 17.83
C MET A 334 10.70 3.96 18.33
N ILE A 335 11.44 3.32 19.23
CA ILE A 335 12.71 3.83 19.79
C ILE A 335 13.83 3.88 18.75
N ASP A 336 13.74 3.06 17.69
CA ASP A 336 14.79 2.96 16.68
C ASP A 336 14.79 4.19 15.75
N LEU A 337 13.68 4.95 15.66
CA LEU A 337 13.62 6.19 14.89
C LEU A 337 14.58 7.26 15.43
N THR A 338 14.72 7.37 16.75
CA THR A 338 15.56 8.40 17.38
C THR A 338 17.03 8.02 17.38
N CYS A 339 17.35 6.74 17.54
CA CYS A 339 18.73 6.25 17.59
C CYS A 339 19.30 5.86 16.21
N LYS A 340 18.46 5.80 15.16
CA LYS A 340 18.80 5.25 13.83
C LYS A 340 19.47 3.87 13.88
N ASN A 341 19.26 3.12 14.96
CA ASN A 341 19.82 1.79 15.17
C ASN A 341 18.91 0.73 14.51
N LYS A 342 19.51 -0.35 14.00
CA LYS A 342 18.78 -1.53 13.47
C LYS A 342 17.81 -1.23 12.30
N GLU A 343 18.05 -0.17 11.54
CA GLU A 343 17.25 0.14 10.36
C GLU A 343 17.51 -0.85 9.22
N LYS A 344 16.44 -1.20 8.50
CA LYS A 344 16.57 -1.88 7.21
C LYS A 344 16.56 -0.81 6.12
N LEU A 345 17.68 -0.68 5.43
CA LEU A 345 17.89 0.31 4.37
C LEU A 345 17.82 -0.38 3.01
N ASN A 346 16.94 0.12 2.16
CA ASN A 346 16.90 -0.18 0.74
C ASN A 346 17.10 1.12 -0.04
N VAL A 347 17.75 1.04 -1.20
CA VAL A 347 17.91 2.18 -2.10
C VAL A 347 17.12 1.91 -3.37
N LEU A 348 16.23 2.84 -3.70
CA LEU A 348 15.39 2.77 -4.89
C LEU A 348 15.79 3.92 -5.84
N PRO A 349 16.51 3.65 -6.94
CA PRO A 349 16.84 4.70 -7.89
C PRO A 349 15.55 5.26 -8.50
N GLN A 350 15.36 6.57 -8.41
CA GLN A 350 14.11 7.22 -8.81
C GLN A 350 13.78 6.97 -10.29
N LYS A 351 14.82 6.87 -11.13
CA LYS A 351 14.71 6.57 -12.56
C LYS A 351 13.98 5.25 -12.84
N LEU A 352 14.18 4.22 -12.00
CA LEU A 352 13.55 2.91 -12.22
C LEU A 352 12.02 2.98 -12.13
N ILE A 353 11.48 3.92 -11.35
CA ILE A 353 10.04 4.07 -11.16
C ILE A 353 9.34 4.50 -12.47
N HIS A 354 10.04 5.17 -13.38
CA HIS A 354 9.48 5.52 -14.70
C HIS A 354 9.13 4.30 -15.56
N LYS A 355 9.83 3.18 -15.35
CA LYS A 355 9.58 1.92 -16.07
C LYS A 355 8.44 1.12 -15.46
N ILE A 356 8.11 1.38 -14.19
CA ILE A 356 7.05 0.66 -13.48
C ILE A 356 5.69 1.27 -13.85
N PRO A 357 4.72 0.46 -14.31
CA PRO A 357 3.39 0.96 -14.63
C PRO A 357 2.79 1.76 -13.48
N THR A 358 2.26 2.93 -13.83
CA THR A 358 1.64 3.89 -12.92
C THR A 358 2.50 4.38 -11.75
N PHE A 359 3.83 4.34 -11.95
CA PHE A 359 4.82 4.93 -11.04
C PHE A 359 4.73 4.39 -9.62
N VAL A 360 4.44 3.10 -9.46
CA VAL A 360 4.37 2.46 -8.14
C VAL A 360 5.73 2.55 -7.41
N PHE A 361 5.70 2.76 -6.10
CA PHE A 361 6.88 2.77 -5.23
C PHE A 361 7.02 1.43 -4.49
N PRO A 362 7.73 0.44 -5.06
CA PRO A 362 7.96 -0.86 -4.42
C PRO A 362 8.97 -0.71 -3.29
N ILE A 363 8.48 -0.53 -2.07
CA ILE A 363 9.31 -0.35 -0.86
C ILE A 363 9.73 -1.68 -0.21
N LYS A 364 9.27 -2.83 -0.73
CA LYS A 364 9.53 -4.17 -0.18
C LYS A 364 9.93 -5.15 -1.29
N GLY A 365 10.93 -5.99 -1.02
CA GLY A 365 11.41 -7.04 -1.91
C GLY A 365 12.45 -6.57 -2.93
N ASN A 366 12.76 -7.42 -3.91
CA ASN A 366 13.85 -7.17 -4.86
C ASN A 366 13.36 -6.29 -6.02
N ILE A 367 13.76 -5.02 -6.02
CA ILE A 367 13.41 -4.07 -7.08
C ILE A 367 14.09 -4.39 -8.42
N ASN A 368 15.28 -4.95 -8.41
CA ASN A 368 16.03 -5.24 -9.62
C ASN A 368 15.30 -6.31 -10.45
N LEU A 369 14.63 -7.25 -9.79
CA LEU A 369 13.71 -8.19 -10.44
C LEU A 369 12.59 -7.46 -11.20
N ILE A 370 11.96 -6.46 -10.57
CA ILE A 370 10.88 -5.69 -11.20
C ILE A 370 11.42 -4.88 -12.39
N ASN A 371 12.57 -4.22 -12.22
CA ASN A 371 13.17 -3.46 -13.30
C ASN A 371 13.51 -4.37 -14.50
N TYR A 372 14.17 -5.49 -14.25
CA TYR A 372 14.52 -6.48 -15.27
C TYR A 372 13.26 -6.99 -15.99
N ILE A 373 12.22 -7.37 -15.25
CA ILE A 373 11.01 -7.93 -15.86
C ILE A 373 10.28 -6.88 -16.72
N TYR A 374 10.15 -5.63 -16.29
CA TYR A 374 9.49 -4.59 -17.09
C TYR A 374 10.37 -4.01 -18.22
N GLU A 375 11.65 -4.38 -18.29
CA GLU A 375 12.47 -4.14 -19.49
C GLU A 375 12.14 -5.10 -20.63
N ILE A 376 11.76 -6.34 -20.29
CA ILE A 376 11.51 -7.42 -21.25
C ILE A 376 10.01 -7.55 -21.57
N PHE A 377 9.17 -7.51 -20.54
CA PHE A 377 7.75 -7.81 -20.63
C PHE A 377 6.89 -6.55 -20.54
N LYS A 378 5.80 -6.55 -21.30
CA LYS A 378 4.83 -5.45 -21.32
C LYS A 378 3.65 -5.73 -20.40
N PRO A 379 2.92 -4.68 -19.96
CA PRO A 379 1.68 -4.83 -19.21
C PRO A 379 0.67 -5.75 -19.90
N PHE A 380 -0.06 -6.54 -19.12
CA PHE A 380 -1.05 -7.51 -19.61
C PHE A 380 -2.08 -6.88 -20.57
N SER A 381 -2.62 -5.71 -20.25
CA SER A 381 -3.54 -5.00 -21.15
C SER A 381 -2.91 -4.49 -22.45
N GLU A 382 -1.58 -4.41 -22.52
CA GLU A 382 -0.87 -4.03 -23.74
C GLU A 382 -0.57 -5.23 -24.63
N VAL A 383 -0.29 -6.40 -24.03
CA VAL A 383 -0.03 -7.66 -24.75
C VAL A 383 -1.34 -8.26 -25.28
N VAL A 384 -2.39 -8.30 -24.47
CA VAL A 384 -3.70 -8.88 -24.83
C VAL A 384 -4.73 -7.77 -24.99
N LYS A 385 -4.93 -7.30 -26.24
CA LYS A 385 -5.75 -6.12 -26.54
C LYS A 385 -7.24 -6.31 -26.24
N ASP A 386 -7.75 -7.53 -26.35
CA ASP A 386 -9.15 -7.87 -26.10
C ASP A 386 -9.41 -8.39 -24.67
N LEU A 387 -8.49 -8.12 -23.73
CA LEU A 387 -8.61 -8.45 -22.31
C LEU A 387 -9.82 -7.76 -21.65
N LYS A 388 -10.79 -8.56 -21.24
CA LYS A 388 -11.97 -8.13 -20.48
C LYS A 388 -11.88 -8.62 -19.04
N ILE A 389 -11.74 -7.68 -18.10
CA ILE A 389 -11.85 -7.96 -16.66
C ILE A 389 -13.19 -7.44 -16.16
N ILE A 390 -14.09 -8.35 -15.82
CA ILE A 390 -15.45 -8.10 -15.37
C ILE A 390 -15.48 -8.16 -13.84
N TYR A 391 -16.08 -7.14 -13.22
CA TYR A 391 -16.20 -7.05 -11.76
C TYR A 391 -17.56 -6.46 -11.40
N ARG A 392 -18.30 -7.11 -10.50
CA ARG A 392 -19.66 -6.72 -10.10
C ARG A 392 -20.56 -6.42 -11.33
N PRO A 393 -20.73 -7.40 -12.24
CA PRO A 393 -21.49 -7.20 -13.48
C PRO A 393 -22.92 -6.71 -13.22
N PHE A 394 -23.49 -7.01 -12.05
CA PHE A 394 -24.87 -6.70 -11.68
C PHE A 394 -25.02 -5.46 -10.77
N GLY A 395 -24.00 -4.59 -10.75
CA GLY A 395 -24.04 -3.29 -10.06
C GLY A 395 -23.44 -3.28 -8.65
N PHE A 396 -23.04 -2.08 -8.21
CA PHE A 396 -22.34 -1.88 -6.94
C PHE A 396 -23.25 -1.81 -5.72
N ILE A 397 -24.56 -1.58 -5.84
CA ILE A 397 -25.46 -1.43 -4.66
C ILE A 397 -26.63 -2.42 -4.73
N ASN A 398 -26.85 -3.04 -5.89
CA ASN A 398 -28.05 -3.83 -6.19
C ASN A 398 -28.00 -5.28 -5.70
N TRP A 399 -26.97 -5.67 -4.92
CA TRP A 399 -26.83 -7.06 -4.49
C TRP A 399 -28.05 -7.56 -3.73
N ALA A 400 -28.63 -6.73 -2.85
CA ALA A 400 -29.81 -7.08 -2.09
C ALA A 400 -31.03 -7.35 -2.97
N LYS A 401 -31.18 -6.59 -4.07
CA LYS A 401 -32.23 -6.80 -5.06
C LYS A 401 -31.99 -8.09 -5.86
N ASN A 402 -30.75 -8.30 -6.30
CA ASN A 402 -30.38 -9.46 -7.11
C ASN A 402 -30.45 -10.78 -6.31
N LEU A 403 -30.34 -10.72 -4.98
CA LEU A 403 -30.54 -11.88 -4.11
C LEU A 403 -31.95 -12.49 -4.22
N ASN A 404 -32.95 -11.76 -4.69
CA ASN A 404 -34.29 -12.30 -4.90
C ASN A 404 -34.37 -13.30 -6.06
N ALA A 405 -33.39 -13.28 -6.98
CA ALA A 405 -33.29 -14.22 -8.09
C ALA A 405 -32.27 -15.33 -7.82
N VAL A 406 -31.97 -15.58 -6.54
CA VAL A 406 -31.12 -16.70 -6.13
C VAL A 406 -32.01 -17.81 -5.59
N SER A 407 -31.93 -18.99 -6.20
CA SER A 407 -32.73 -20.16 -5.85
C SER A 407 -31.84 -21.35 -5.48
N LYS A 408 -32.33 -22.26 -4.63
CA LYS A 408 -31.61 -23.51 -4.36
C LYS A 408 -31.63 -24.47 -5.55
N ASN A 409 -32.66 -24.38 -6.39
CA ASN A 409 -32.90 -25.28 -7.51
C ASN A 409 -32.60 -24.58 -8.82
N ARG A 410 -32.02 -25.31 -9.78
CA ARG A 410 -31.85 -24.82 -11.15
C ARG A 410 -33.20 -24.81 -11.87
N HIS A 411 -33.55 -23.70 -12.52
CA HIS A 411 -34.81 -23.54 -13.23
C HIS A 411 -34.64 -23.55 -14.75
N SER A 412 -33.46 -23.18 -15.26
CA SER A 412 -33.19 -23.14 -16.69
C SER A 412 -31.74 -23.45 -17.03
N ASP A 413 -31.46 -23.70 -18.32
CA ASP A 413 -30.09 -23.84 -18.82
C ASP A 413 -29.29 -22.53 -18.86
N GLU A 414 -29.97 -21.40 -18.66
CA GLU A 414 -29.38 -20.08 -18.56
C GLU A 414 -28.92 -19.73 -17.13
N ASP A 415 -29.35 -20.51 -16.13
CA ASP A 415 -29.02 -20.26 -14.74
C ASP A 415 -27.54 -20.55 -14.46
N LEU A 416 -26.90 -19.67 -13.69
CA LEU A 416 -25.48 -19.76 -13.33
C LEU A 416 -25.32 -20.16 -11.86
N VAL A 417 -24.30 -20.95 -11.54
CA VAL A 417 -23.96 -21.28 -10.15
C VAL A 417 -23.37 -20.05 -9.48
N LEU A 418 -23.98 -19.64 -8.36
CA LEU A 418 -23.53 -18.48 -7.60
C LEU A 418 -22.33 -18.85 -6.72
N LEU A 419 -21.24 -18.09 -6.85
CA LEU A 419 -20.06 -18.20 -6.01
C LEU A 419 -19.86 -16.97 -5.13
N GLY A 420 -19.43 -17.20 -3.89
CA GLY A 420 -18.85 -16.19 -3.01
C GLY A 420 -17.33 -16.11 -3.15
N THR A 421 -16.73 -15.01 -2.69
CA THR A 421 -15.26 -14.84 -2.71
C THR A 421 -14.51 -15.96 -2.00
N GLY A 422 -15.12 -16.49 -0.93
CA GLY A 422 -14.53 -17.56 -0.13
C GLY A 422 -14.47 -18.92 -0.83
N ASN A 423 -15.32 -19.13 -1.84
CA ASN A 423 -15.46 -20.40 -2.56
C ASN A 423 -14.31 -20.64 -3.54
N VAL A 424 -13.75 -19.58 -4.13
CA VAL A 424 -12.66 -19.74 -5.08
C VAL A 424 -11.36 -20.03 -4.33
N GLY A 425 -10.72 -21.15 -4.62
CA GLY A 425 -9.39 -21.55 -4.16
C GLY A 425 -8.37 -21.50 -5.29
N LYS A 426 -7.09 -21.75 -4.97
CA LYS A 426 -6.03 -21.77 -5.98
C LYS A 426 -6.15 -23.08 -6.75
N TYR A 427 -6.61 -23.03 -8.00
CA TYR A 427 -6.94 -24.19 -8.83
C TYR A 427 -8.18 -25.01 -8.42
N TYR A 428 -9.02 -24.54 -7.50
CA TYR A 428 -10.22 -25.28 -7.09
C TYR A 428 -11.39 -24.36 -6.71
N ILE A 429 -12.59 -24.91 -6.67
CA ILE A 429 -13.80 -24.30 -6.11
C ILE A 429 -14.23 -25.12 -4.90
N ASN A 430 -14.39 -24.45 -3.76
CA ASN A 430 -14.94 -24.99 -2.54
C ASN A 430 -16.47 -24.84 -2.56
N PHE A 431 -17.16 -25.94 -2.82
CA PHE A 431 -18.62 -25.92 -2.89
C PHE A 431 -19.32 -25.99 -1.54
N GLU A 432 -18.63 -26.48 -0.51
CA GLU A 432 -19.18 -26.64 0.84
C GLU A 432 -19.25 -25.32 1.60
N LYS A 433 -18.42 -24.34 1.24
CA LYS A 433 -18.33 -23.09 1.98
C LYS A 433 -19.57 -22.23 1.75
N PRO A 434 -20.31 -21.83 2.81
CA PRO A 434 -21.44 -20.93 2.65
C PRO A 434 -21.02 -19.56 2.12
N ILE A 435 -21.88 -19.00 1.26
CA ILE A 435 -21.76 -17.67 0.70
C ILE A 435 -22.30 -16.67 1.71
N LYS A 436 -21.45 -15.75 2.15
CA LYS A 436 -21.84 -14.64 3.02
C LYS A 436 -21.96 -13.35 2.21
N ILE A 437 -23.17 -12.81 2.10
CA ILE A 437 -23.43 -11.58 1.35
C ILE A 437 -24.59 -10.79 1.98
N ALA A 438 -24.41 -9.48 2.12
CA ALA A 438 -25.43 -8.58 2.66
C ALA A 438 -26.04 -9.05 4.01
N GLY A 439 -25.20 -9.61 4.90
CA GLY A 439 -25.64 -10.14 6.19
C GLY A 439 -26.35 -11.49 6.13
N LYS A 440 -26.67 -12.01 4.94
CA LYS A 440 -27.25 -13.35 4.74
C LYS A 440 -26.15 -14.38 4.55
N THR A 441 -26.43 -15.61 5.02
CA THR A 441 -25.63 -16.79 4.74
C THR A 441 -26.46 -17.71 3.85
N LEU A 442 -25.91 -18.04 2.69
CA LEU A 442 -26.55 -18.89 1.69
C LEU A 442 -25.64 -20.09 1.44
N ASN A 443 -26.21 -21.28 1.27
CA ASN A 443 -25.46 -22.36 0.63
C ASN A 443 -25.25 -22.01 -0.84
N ILE A 444 -24.37 -22.74 -1.53
CA ILE A 444 -24.27 -22.57 -2.99
C ILE A 444 -25.64 -22.81 -3.62
N SER A 445 -25.97 -21.95 -4.55
CA SER A 445 -27.30 -21.77 -5.13
C SER A 445 -27.16 -21.32 -6.58
N TYR A 446 -28.26 -21.31 -7.31
CA TYR A 446 -28.32 -20.84 -8.68
C TYR A 446 -28.75 -19.37 -8.70
N PHE A 447 -28.12 -18.59 -9.57
CA PHE A 447 -28.55 -17.25 -9.90
C PHE A 447 -29.34 -17.32 -11.21
N ASN A 448 -30.65 -17.16 -11.09
CA ASN A 448 -31.57 -17.38 -12.20
C ASN A 448 -31.42 -16.32 -13.27
N PHE A 449 -31.57 -16.73 -14.52
CA PHE A 449 -31.49 -15.82 -15.66
C PHE A 449 -32.49 -14.67 -15.53
N GLN A 450 -32.01 -13.46 -15.84
CA GLN A 450 -32.85 -12.27 -15.89
C GLN A 450 -32.64 -11.59 -17.25
N GLU A 451 -33.71 -11.48 -18.03
CA GLU A 451 -33.66 -10.98 -19.42
C GLU A 451 -33.03 -9.58 -19.51
N ASN A 452 -33.38 -8.70 -18.57
CA ASN A 452 -32.82 -7.35 -18.46
C ASN A 452 -31.29 -7.31 -18.20
N LEU A 453 -30.69 -8.44 -17.80
CA LEU A 453 -29.25 -8.58 -17.58
C LEU A 453 -28.58 -9.51 -18.61
N GLY A 454 -29.29 -9.91 -19.67
CA GLY A 454 -28.84 -10.93 -20.64
C GLY A 454 -27.46 -10.67 -21.26
N LYS A 455 -27.08 -9.41 -21.45
CA LYS A 455 -25.73 -9.03 -21.92
C LYS A 455 -24.63 -9.54 -20.98
N TYR A 456 -24.82 -9.42 -19.67
CA TYR A 456 -23.85 -9.89 -18.68
C TYR A 456 -23.81 -11.42 -18.62
N TRP A 457 -24.97 -12.08 -18.76
CA TRP A 457 -25.02 -13.53 -18.88
C TRP A 457 -24.24 -14.05 -20.07
N LYS A 458 -24.38 -13.42 -21.24
CA LYS A 458 -23.59 -13.78 -22.43
C LYS A 458 -22.09 -13.70 -22.17
N ASP A 459 -21.62 -12.71 -21.40
CA ASP A 459 -20.21 -12.63 -21.02
C ASP A 459 -19.81 -13.68 -19.97
N LEU A 460 -20.72 -14.01 -19.05
CA LEU A 460 -20.50 -15.01 -18.00
C LEU A 460 -20.71 -16.45 -18.46
N LYS A 461 -21.37 -16.72 -19.58
CA LYS A 461 -21.53 -18.08 -20.12
C LYS A 461 -20.33 -18.58 -20.93
N GLU A 462 -19.30 -17.75 -21.00
CA GLU A 462 -18.12 -18.00 -21.81
C GLU A 462 -16.96 -18.53 -20.96
N LYS A 463 -16.06 -19.27 -21.62
CA LYS A 463 -14.82 -19.76 -21.02
C LYS A 463 -13.99 -18.57 -20.53
N LYS A 464 -13.59 -18.60 -19.26
CA LYS A 464 -12.92 -17.50 -18.57
C LYS A 464 -12.11 -18.00 -17.39
N LEU A 465 -11.32 -17.11 -16.80
CA LEU A 465 -10.67 -17.34 -15.51
C LEU A 465 -11.34 -16.52 -14.42
N ILE A 466 -11.31 -17.01 -13.19
CA ILE A 466 -11.79 -16.29 -12.01
C ILE A 466 -10.63 -16.05 -11.07
N PHE A 467 -10.54 -14.85 -10.48
CA PHE A 467 -9.65 -14.60 -9.36
C PHE A 467 -10.33 -13.84 -8.22
N ARG A 468 -9.83 -14.06 -7.01
CA ARG A 468 -10.34 -13.41 -5.80
C ARG A 468 -9.84 -11.98 -5.68
N GLU A 469 -10.72 -11.06 -5.28
CA GLU A 469 -10.28 -9.71 -4.93
C GLU A 469 -9.40 -9.69 -3.67
N ILE A 470 -9.75 -10.50 -2.66
CA ILE A 470 -9.05 -10.53 -1.37
C ILE A 470 -8.54 -11.95 -1.11
N ALA A 471 -7.21 -12.08 -1.03
CA ALA A 471 -6.50 -13.32 -0.78
C ALA A 471 -5.11 -13.04 -0.20
N LYS A 472 -4.40 -14.05 0.31
CA LYS A 472 -3.01 -13.94 0.78
C LYS A 472 -1.98 -14.09 -0.36
N GLU A 473 -2.42 -14.70 -1.45
CA GLU A 473 -1.63 -14.98 -2.64
C GLU A 473 -2.54 -15.00 -3.87
N MET A 474 -1.92 -14.93 -5.05
CA MET A 474 -2.62 -15.10 -6.33
C MET A 474 -3.44 -16.39 -6.32
N THR A 475 -4.74 -16.25 -6.50
CA THR A 475 -5.72 -17.33 -6.40
C THR A 475 -6.62 -17.31 -7.62
N TRP A 476 -6.27 -18.11 -8.62
CA TRP A 476 -6.95 -18.20 -9.91
C TRP A 476 -7.49 -19.61 -10.15
N VAL A 477 -8.60 -19.69 -10.89
CA VAL A 477 -9.28 -20.92 -11.27
C VAL A 477 -9.90 -20.78 -12.66
N TYR A 478 -10.01 -21.87 -13.40
CA TYR A 478 -10.72 -21.90 -14.67
C TYR A 478 -12.23 -22.01 -14.49
N ASP A 479 -12.99 -21.38 -15.39
CA ASP A 479 -14.44 -21.44 -15.48
C ASP A 479 -14.86 -21.66 -16.93
N SER A 480 -15.66 -22.68 -17.15
CA SER A 480 -16.17 -23.08 -18.47
C SER A 480 -17.30 -22.20 -18.99
N GLY A 481 -17.89 -21.35 -18.15
CA GLY A 481 -19.11 -20.62 -18.48
C GLY A 481 -20.27 -20.81 -17.49
N ILE A 482 -20.05 -21.34 -16.30
CA ILE A 482 -21.15 -21.74 -15.41
C ILE A 482 -21.26 -20.90 -14.14
N TYR A 483 -20.24 -20.10 -13.80
CA TYR A 483 -20.24 -19.36 -12.55
C TYR A 483 -20.64 -17.90 -12.70
N ALA A 484 -21.39 -17.41 -11.71
CA ALA A 484 -21.67 -16.01 -11.47
C ALA A 484 -21.20 -15.59 -10.08
N ASN A 485 -21.03 -14.28 -9.87
CA ASN A 485 -20.82 -13.72 -8.55
C ASN A 485 -21.58 -12.40 -8.42
N LEU A 486 -21.92 -12.05 -7.17
CA LEU A 486 -22.48 -10.74 -6.86
C LEU A 486 -21.41 -9.73 -6.43
N THR A 487 -20.35 -10.18 -5.72
CA THR A 487 -19.23 -9.31 -5.31
C THR A 487 -17.96 -10.07 -4.91
N GLY A 488 -16.79 -9.39 -5.01
CA GLY A 488 -15.50 -9.86 -4.50
C GLY A 488 -14.75 -10.91 -5.34
N LEU A 489 -15.28 -11.32 -6.50
CA LEU A 489 -14.58 -12.07 -7.54
C LEU A 489 -14.48 -11.22 -8.81
N TYR A 490 -13.42 -11.45 -9.57
CA TYR A 490 -13.22 -10.91 -10.91
C TYR A 490 -13.25 -12.04 -11.92
N PHE A 491 -13.86 -11.79 -13.08
CA PHE A 491 -13.86 -12.70 -14.22
C PHE A 491 -12.99 -12.14 -15.34
N VAL A 492 -12.11 -12.97 -15.89
CA VAL A 492 -11.16 -12.60 -16.94
C VAL A 492 -11.50 -13.36 -18.20
N ARG A 493 -12.08 -12.64 -19.16
CA ARG A 493 -12.42 -13.13 -20.50
C ARG A 493 -11.44 -12.56 -21.51
N ILE A 494 -10.96 -13.42 -22.41
CA ILE A 494 -10.08 -13.05 -23.51
C ILE A 494 -10.61 -13.75 -24.78
N PRO A 495 -11.42 -13.06 -25.62
CA PRO A 495 -12.04 -13.66 -26.80
C PRO A 495 -11.07 -14.37 -27.76
N SER A 496 -9.85 -13.85 -27.89
CA SER A 496 -8.78 -14.37 -28.75
C SER A 496 -8.12 -15.64 -28.20
N PHE A 497 -8.41 -16.03 -26.95
CA PHE A 497 -7.81 -17.20 -26.31
C PHE A 497 -8.73 -18.40 -26.43
N ASN A 498 -8.17 -19.50 -26.94
CA ASN A 498 -8.77 -20.81 -26.78
C ASN A 498 -8.51 -21.35 -25.36
N GLU A 499 -9.10 -22.50 -25.07
CA GLU A 499 -8.98 -23.15 -23.76
C GLU A 499 -7.53 -23.40 -23.35
N ASN A 500 -6.66 -23.86 -24.26
CA ASN A 500 -5.26 -24.12 -23.94
C ASN A 500 -4.53 -22.85 -23.51
N LYS A 501 -4.72 -21.73 -24.24
CA LYS A 501 -4.14 -20.44 -23.85
C LYS A 501 -4.67 -19.95 -22.50
N LEU A 502 -5.95 -20.18 -22.17
CA LEU A 502 -6.51 -19.88 -20.86
C LEU A 502 -5.83 -20.69 -19.74
N PHE A 503 -5.56 -21.98 -19.97
CA PHE A 503 -4.84 -22.80 -18.99
C PHE A 503 -3.34 -22.43 -18.88
N SER A 504 -2.68 -22.05 -19.97
CA SER A 504 -1.32 -21.50 -19.90
C SER A 504 -1.30 -20.21 -19.08
N LEU A 505 -2.28 -19.32 -19.28
CA LEU A 505 -2.44 -18.12 -18.48
C LEU A 505 -2.72 -18.46 -17.00
N LEU A 506 -3.60 -19.43 -16.72
CA LEU A 506 -3.88 -19.90 -15.36
C LEU A 506 -2.59 -20.36 -14.65
N ALA A 507 -1.78 -21.17 -15.34
CA ALA A 507 -0.48 -21.65 -14.89
C ALA A 507 0.50 -20.51 -14.54
N ILE A 508 0.55 -19.47 -15.39
CA ILE A 508 1.36 -18.27 -15.17
C ILE A 508 0.87 -17.48 -13.96
N MET A 509 -0.44 -17.22 -13.87
CA MET A 509 -1.02 -16.36 -12.85
C MET A 509 -0.94 -16.96 -11.44
N ASN A 510 -1.00 -18.29 -11.33
CA ASN A 510 -0.85 -19.01 -10.06
C ASN A 510 0.61 -19.33 -9.70
N SER A 511 1.60 -18.91 -10.50
CA SER A 511 3.02 -19.17 -10.25
C SER A 511 3.60 -18.32 -9.10
N ASN A 512 4.66 -18.82 -8.47
CA ASN A 512 5.37 -18.14 -7.38
C ASN A 512 6.04 -16.84 -7.84
N ILE A 513 6.56 -16.80 -9.07
CA ILE A 513 7.19 -15.59 -9.61
C ILE A 513 6.16 -14.48 -9.83
N MET A 514 4.97 -14.82 -10.36
CA MET A 514 3.89 -13.84 -10.54
C MET A 514 3.36 -13.31 -9.20
N ASP A 515 3.17 -14.19 -8.22
CA ASP A 515 2.79 -13.79 -6.87
C ASP A 515 3.86 -12.89 -6.21
N LYS A 516 5.14 -13.22 -6.39
CA LYS A 516 6.28 -12.39 -5.92
C LYS A 516 6.29 -11.01 -6.57
N ILE A 517 6.11 -10.92 -7.90
CA ILE A 517 6.00 -9.64 -8.63
C ILE A 517 4.86 -8.80 -8.06
N PHE A 518 3.67 -9.39 -7.90
CA PHE A 518 2.51 -8.70 -7.34
C PHE A 518 2.79 -8.18 -5.93
N LYS A 519 3.39 -9.01 -5.06
CA LYS A 519 3.72 -8.63 -3.68
C LYS A 519 4.75 -7.50 -3.62
N ILE A 520 5.78 -7.50 -4.47
CA ILE A 520 6.78 -6.41 -4.53
C ILE A 520 6.10 -5.08 -4.90
N LEU A 521 5.21 -5.09 -5.88
CA LEU A 521 4.52 -3.89 -6.35
C LEU A 521 3.46 -3.39 -5.36
N TYR A 522 2.67 -4.29 -4.75
CA TYR A 522 1.40 -3.93 -4.11
C TYR A 522 1.29 -4.27 -2.62
N SER A 523 2.33 -4.82 -1.97
CA SER A 523 2.29 -5.17 -0.54
C SER A 523 2.10 -3.99 0.42
N SER A 524 2.34 -2.76 -0.03
CA SER A 524 1.95 -1.56 0.72
C SER A 524 0.43 -1.50 0.93
N LEU A 525 -0.37 -2.07 0.04
CA LEU A 525 -1.84 -2.07 0.13
C LEU A 525 -2.41 -3.26 0.91
N HIS A 526 -1.61 -3.87 1.78
CA HIS A 526 -2.07 -4.99 2.60
C HIS A 526 -3.22 -4.60 3.54
N LEU A 527 -4.00 -5.62 3.88
CA LEU A 527 -5.10 -5.59 4.81
C LEU A 527 -4.69 -6.37 6.08
N ALA A 528 -5.51 -6.25 7.13
CA ALA A 528 -5.31 -7.01 8.36
C ALA A 528 -5.19 -8.52 8.08
N GLY A 529 -4.31 -9.21 8.81
CA GLY A 529 -4.08 -10.66 8.64
C GLY A 529 -3.22 -11.06 7.43
N GLY A 530 -2.52 -10.11 6.81
CA GLY A 530 -1.61 -10.37 5.69
C GLY A 530 -2.32 -10.55 4.34
N TYR A 531 -3.61 -10.21 4.27
CA TYR A 531 -4.36 -10.25 3.02
C TYR A 531 -3.96 -9.09 2.10
N LEU A 532 -4.06 -9.31 0.79
CA LEU A 532 -3.86 -8.31 -0.25
C LEU A 532 -5.14 -8.13 -1.05
N ARG A 533 -5.28 -6.94 -1.66
CA ARG A 533 -6.33 -6.66 -2.63
C ARG A 533 -5.80 -6.82 -4.06
N PHE A 534 -6.12 -7.94 -4.70
CA PHE A 534 -5.91 -8.18 -6.11
C PHE A 534 -6.98 -7.43 -6.92
N ASN A 535 -6.69 -6.16 -7.24
CA ASN A 535 -7.60 -5.33 -8.03
C ASN A 535 -7.41 -5.58 -9.53
N GLY A 536 -8.49 -5.65 -10.31
CA GLY A 536 -8.41 -5.81 -11.76
C GLY A 536 -7.53 -4.77 -12.48
N SER A 537 -7.50 -3.52 -11.98
CA SER A 537 -6.59 -2.49 -12.51
C SER A 537 -5.10 -2.79 -12.27
N PHE A 538 -4.76 -3.50 -11.20
CA PHE A 538 -3.39 -3.95 -10.91
C PHE A 538 -3.04 -5.15 -11.80
N ILE A 539 -3.97 -6.10 -11.95
CA ILE A 539 -3.79 -7.28 -12.82
C ILE A 539 -3.53 -6.86 -14.27
N LYS A 540 -4.26 -5.87 -14.80
CA LYS A 540 -4.02 -5.33 -16.16
C LYS A 540 -2.60 -4.82 -16.39
N ARG A 541 -1.89 -4.45 -15.32
CA ARG A 541 -0.56 -3.84 -15.38
C ARG A 541 0.57 -4.81 -15.10
N LEU A 542 0.25 -6.05 -14.70
CA LEU A 542 1.28 -7.05 -14.47
C LEU A 542 2.01 -7.34 -15.78
N PRO A 543 3.33 -7.60 -15.71
CA PRO A 543 4.10 -7.97 -16.88
C PRO A 543 3.68 -9.37 -17.32
N ILE A 544 3.45 -9.57 -18.62
CA ILE A 544 3.05 -10.89 -19.14
C ILE A 544 3.83 -11.24 -20.42
N PRO A 545 4.16 -12.53 -20.66
CA PRO A 545 4.70 -12.96 -21.95
C PRO A 545 3.68 -12.76 -23.07
N ASP A 546 4.19 -12.58 -24.28
CA ASP A 546 3.43 -12.58 -25.53
C ASP A 546 3.15 -14.00 -26.06
N THR A 547 3.87 -14.99 -25.55
CA THR A 547 3.69 -16.40 -25.86
C THR A 547 3.04 -17.16 -24.70
N PHE A 548 2.21 -18.15 -25.05
CA PHE A 548 1.47 -19.00 -24.09
C PHE A 548 1.74 -20.47 -24.43
N PRO A 549 2.87 -21.04 -23.96
CA PRO A 549 3.28 -22.38 -24.36
C PRO A 549 2.30 -23.47 -23.91
N PHE A 550 2.20 -24.54 -24.72
CA PHE A 550 1.25 -25.62 -24.46
C PHE A 550 1.64 -26.50 -23.26
N SER A 551 2.93 -26.62 -22.96
CA SER A 551 3.43 -27.25 -21.73
C SER A 551 2.81 -26.63 -20.46
N LEU A 552 2.70 -25.30 -20.41
CA LEU A 552 2.00 -24.59 -19.33
C LEU A 552 0.49 -24.82 -19.35
N SER A 553 -0.12 -25.02 -20.51
CA SER A 553 -1.52 -25.44 -20.58
C SER A 553 -1.71 -26.81 -19.94
N MET A 554 -0.79 -27.74 -20.14
CA MET A 554 -0.86 -29.08 -19.57
C MET A 554 -0.69 -29.05 -18.05
N THR A 555 0.33 -28.35 -17.53
CA THR A 555 0.50 -28.20 -16.08
C THR A 555 -0.69 -27.49 -15.45
N GLY A 556 -1.24 -26.45 -16.09
CA GLY A 556 -2.43 -25.73 -15.64
C GLY A 556 -3.67 -26.62 -15.54
N LYS A 557 -3.93 -27.45 -16.56
CA LYS A 557 -5.05 -28.43 -16.56
C LYS A 557 -4.89 -29.47 -15.45
N ILE A 558 -3.70 -30.05 -15.34
CA ILE A 558 -3.40 -31.09 -14.34
C ILE A 558 -3.54 -30.52 -12.93
N LEU A 559 -3.00 -29.33 -12.67
CA LEU A 559 -3.11 -28.67 -11.37
C LEU A 559 -4.56 -28.32 -11.02
N GLN A 560 -5.34 -27.81 -11.97
CA GLN A 560 -6.79 -27.58 -11.80
C GLN A 560 -7.52 -28.87 -11.38
N ILE A 561 -7.27 -29.97 -12.09
CA ILE A 561 -7.94 -31.24 -11.83
C ILE A 561 -7.49 -31.81 -10.48
N LEU A 562 -6.19 -32.02 -10.27
CA LEU A 562 -5.68 -32.63 -9.05
C LEU A 562 -6.03 -31.82 -7.80
N THR A 563 -5.97 -30.49 -7.86
CA THR A 563 -6.28 -29.67 -6.69
C THR A 563 -7.77 -29.68 -6.37
N GLN A 564 -8.64 -29.73 -7.39
CA GLN A 564 -10.07 -29.95 -7.16
C GLN A 564 -10.32 -31.35 -6.57
N LEU A 565 -9.70 -32.40 -7.13
CA LEU A 565 -9.83 -33.77 -6.61
C LEU A 565 -9.41 -33.88 -5.15
N LYS A 566 -8.25 -33.30 -4.81
CA LYS A 566 -7.78 -33.26 -3.43
C LYS A 566 -8.80 -32.59 -2.53
N PHE A 567 -9.32 -31.44 -2.96
CA PHE A 567 -10.31 -30.70 -2.19
C PHE A 567 -11.60 -31.51 -1.97
N ASP A 568 -12.15 -32.09 -3.04
CA ASP A 568 -13.36 -32.90 -2.99
C ASP A 568 -13.20 -34.15 -2.10
N LEU A 569 -12.00 -34.75 -2.08
CA LEU A 569 -11.69 -35.88 -1.20
C LEU A 569 -11.47 -35.45 0.25
N ASP A 570 -10.91 -34.27 0.52
CA ASP A 570 -10.74 -33.75 1.88
C ASP A 570 -12.08 -33.47 2.58
N CYS A 571 -13.16 -33.25 1.83
CA CYS A 571 -14.51 -33.04 2.37
C CYS A 571 -15.01 -34.25 3.18
N GLU A 572 -15.52 -33.98 4.39
CA GLU A 572 -15.88 -34.98 5.42
C GLU A 572 -17.17 -35.77 5.10
N ASN A 573 -17.91 -35.41 4.06
CA ASN A 573 -19.25 -35.93 3.77
C ASN A 573 -19.32 -37.33 3.12
N LEU A 574 -18.24 -38.11 3.16
CA LEU A 574 -18.24 -39.46 2.60
C LEU A 574 -18.45 -40.49 3.72
N ASN A 575 -19.69 -40.97 3.89
CA ASN A 575 -20.01 -42.18 4.67
C ASN A 575 -19.40 -43.40 3.94
N LEU A 576 -18.11 -43.65 4.16
CA LEU A 576 -17.36 -44.71 3.46
C LEU A 576 -17.25 -45.98 4.29
N LYS A 577 -17.27 -47.12 3.62
CA LYS A 577 -16.81 -48.40 4.18
C LYS A 577 -15.30 -48.36 4.45
N LEU A 578 -14.80 -49.23 5.34
CA LEU A 578 -13.38 -49.24 5.74
C LEU A 578 -12.40 -49.41 4.55
N GLU A 579 -12.77 -50.23 3.56
CA GLU A 579 -12.00 -50.44 2.33
C GLU A 579 -11.94 -49.17 1.46
N GLU A 580 -13.08 -48.49 1.32
CA GLU A 580 -13.20 -47.21 0.60
C GLU A 580 -12.43 -46.10 1.32
N PHE A 581 -12.36 -46.14 2.65
CA PHE A 581 -11.54 -45.22 3.45
C PHE A 581 -10.03 -45.41 3.21
N ASN A 582 -9.55 -46.65 3.20
CA ASN A 582 -8.15 -46.96 2.91
C ASN A 582 -7.78 -46.57 1.47
N LEU A 583 -8.68 -46.82 0.53
CA LEU A 583 -8.51 -46.43 -0.87
C LEU A 583 -8.51 -44.90 -1.06
N LYS A 584 -9.42 -44.19 -0.39
CA LYS A 584 -9.44 -42.72 -0.31
C LYS A 584 -8.10 -42.18 0.22
N LYS A 585 -7.58 -42.73 1.31
CA LYS A 585 -6.29 -42.32 1.89
C LYS A 585 -5.12 -42.57 0.94
N LYS A 586 -5.12 -43.68 0.21
CA LYS A 586 -4.11 -43.99 -0.81
C LYS A 586 -4.12 -42.95 -1.93
N TYR A 587 -5.27 -42.66 -2.54
CA TYR A 587 -5.36 -41.64 -3.59
C TYR A 587 -5.02 -40.24 -3.08
N MET A 588 -5.40 -39.90 -1.85
CA MET A 588 -5.07 -38.61 -1.24
C MET A 588 -3.56 -38.34 -1.19
N ASN A 589 -2.78 -39.31 -0.72
CA ASN A 589 -1.31 -39.20 -0.70
C ASN A 589 -0.74 -39.11 -2.12
N GLU A 590 -1.26 -39.91 -3.04
CA GLU A 590 -0.83 -39.90 -4.44
C GLU A 590 -1.10 -38.57 -5.14
N ILE A 591 -2.31 -38.03 -4.99
CA ILE A 591 -2.73 -36.74 -5.52
C ILE A 591 -1.85 -35.63 -4.93
N ALA A 592 -1.59 -35.65 -3.63
CA ALA A 592 -0.73 -34.66 -2.98
C ALA A 592 0.70 -34.66 -3.58
N ASN A 593 1.27 -35.83 -3.85
CA ASN A 593 2.58 -35.97 -4.48
C ASN A 593 2.58 -35.44 -5.92
N LEU A 594 1.56 -35.78 -6.71
CA LEU A 594 1.41 -35.27 -8.07
C LEU A 594 1.23 -33.74 -8.10
N ILE A 595 0.41 -33.17 -7.21
CA ILE A 595 0.26 -31.72 -7.07
C ILE A 595 1.62 -31.06 -6.78
N SER A 596 2.39 -31.62 -5.84
CA SER A 596 3.71 -31.10 -5.49
C SER A 596 4.64 -31.10 -6.71
N PHE A 597 4.72 -32.22 -7.42
CA PHE A 597 5.54 -32.37 -8.62
C PHE A 597 5.13 -31.37 -9.72
N PHE A 598 3.86 -31.32 -10.11
CA PHE A 598 3.40 -30.45 -11.18
C PHE A 598 3.44 -28.97 -10.80
N SER A 599 3.29 -28.64 -9.51
CA SER A 599 3.49 -27.27 -9.03
C SER A 599 4.95 -26.84 -9.14
N ASN A 600 5.89 -27.71 -8.79
CA ASN A 600 7.32 -27.46 -8.92
C ASN A 600 7.74 -27.33 -10.39
N LEU A 601 7.28 -28.25 -11.26
CA LEU A 601 7.49 -28.17 -12.69
C LEU A 601 6.93 -26.87 -13.26
N ASN A 602 5.68 -26.51 -12.94
CA ASN A 602 5.06 -25.27 -13.38
C ASN A 602 5.87 -24.04 -12.96
N ASN A 603 6.30 -23.99 -11.69
CA ASN A 603 7.10 -22.87 -11.19
C ASN A 603 8.47 -22.79 -11.86
N ALA A 604 9.12 -23.92 -12.15
CA ALA A 604 10.37 -23.94 -12.91
C ALA A 604 10.19 -23.41 -14.34
N LEU A 605 9.16 -23.90 -15.04
CA LEU A 605 8.87 -23.47 -16.42
C LEU A 605 8.52 -21.98 -16.51
N VAL A 606 7.68 -21.47 -15.60
CA VAL A 606 7.35 -20.04 -15.59
C VAL A 606 8.57 -19.21 -15.18
N LYS A 607 9.41 -19.68 -14.24
CA LYS A 607 10.66 -19.01 -13.88
C LYS A 607 11.64 -18.94 -15.04
N LEU A 608 11.82 -20.04 -15.78
CA LEU A 608 12.62 -20.08 -17.01
C LEU A 608 12.09 -19.05 -18.01
N MET A 609 10.78 -19.02 -18.25
CA MET A 609 10.17 -18.08 -19.19
C MET A 609 10.41 -16.61 -18.84
N TYR A 610 10.40 -16.24 -17.55
CA TYR A 610 10.62 -14.86 -17.12
C TYR A 610 12.08 -14.48 -16.95
N LEU A 611 12.97 -15.45 -16.72
CA LEU A 611 14.38 -15.23 -16.36
C LEU A 611 15.35 -15.98 -17.28
N ASP A 612 14.96 -16.26 -18.53
CA ASP A 612 15.74 -17.14 -19.42
C ASP A 612 17.17 -16.63 -19.65
N ASP A 613 17.36 -15.31 -19.80
CA ASP A 613 18.70 -14.72 -19.96
C ASP A 613 19.63 -15.04 -18.78
N CYS A 614 19.09 -15.16 -17.56
CA CYS A 614 19.88 -15.56 -16.38
C CYS A 614 20.40 -16.99 -16.51
N PHE A 615 19.64 -17.87 -17.16
CA PHE A 615 19.99 -19.25 -17.39
C PHE A 615 20.90 -19.41 -18.62
N LEU A 616 20.68 -18.62 -19.68
CA LEU A 616 21.55 -18.54 -20.86
C LEU A 616 22.99 -18.12 -20.51
N LYS A 617 23.16 -17.23 -19.53
CA LYS A 617 24.49 -16.77 -19.07
C LYS A 617 25.22 -17.76 -18.17
N SER A 618 24.60 -18.89 -17.84
CA SER A 618 25.24 -19.89 -16.98
C SER A 618 25.92 -20.99 -17.80
N ASN A 619 26.95 -21.63 -17.24
CA ASN A 619 27.65 -22.75 -17.88
C ASN A 619 26.86 -24.07 -17.89
N ILE A 620 25.56 -24.03 -17.56
CA ILE A 620 24.68 -25.20 -17.51
C ILE A 620 23.80 -25.19 -18.75
N ASP A 621 23.71 -26.33 -19.43
CA ASP A 621 22.78 -26.51 -20.55
C ASP A 621 21.34 -26.71 -20.05
N TYR A 622 20.42 -25.90 -20.55
CA TYR A 622 18.97 -25.96 -20.30
C TYR A 622 18.17 -26.20 -21.60
N SER A 623 18.81 -26.73 -22.64
CA SER A 623 18.20 -27.03 -23.94
C SER A 623 16.95 -27.90 -23.83
N VAL A 624 17.04 -29.02 -23.08
CA VAL A 624 15.95 -30.00 -22.93
C VAL A 624 14.71 -29.39 -22.26
N VAL A 625 14.87 -28.62 -21.17
CA VAL A 625 13.73 -27.97 -20.50
C VAL A 625 13.17 -26.79 -21.31
N ARG A 626 14.00 -26.08 -22.09
CA ARG A 626 13.53 -25.08 -23.07
C ARG A 626 12.74 -25.75 -24.19
N GLU A 627 13.24 -26.85 -24.72
CA GLU A 627 12.52 -27.65 -25.70
C GLU A 627 11.20 -28.14 -25.09
N PHE A 628 11.18 -28.64 -23.86
CA PHE A 628 9.93 -29.01 -23.19
C PHE A 628 8.97 -27.82 -23.04
N LEU A 629 9.47 -26.64 -22.68
CA LEU A 629 8.67 -25.43 -22.53
C LEU A 629 8.03 -25.03 -23.88
N PHE A 630 8.82 -24.90 -24.94
CA PHE A 630 8.41 -24.28 -26.20
C PHE A 630 7.99 -25.26 -27.31
N SER A 631 8.36 -26.54 -27.24
CA SER A 631 8.10 -27.52 -28.30
C SER A 631 6.73 -28.21 -28.18
N LYS A 632 6.35 -28.90 -29.26
CA LYS A 632 5.18 -29.78 -29.35
C LYS A 632 5.44 -31.20 -28.78
N PHE A 633 6.42 -31.40 -27.89
CA PHE A 633 6.71 -32.72 -27.28
C PHE A 633 5.45 -33.41 -26.71
N THR A 634 4.47 -32.59 -26.35
CA THR A 634 3.16 -32.92 -25.80
C THR A 634 2.11 -33.43 -26.80
N ASN A 635 2.36 -33.41 -28.11
CA ASN A 635 1.48 -34.02 -29.12
C ASN A 635 1.38 -35.56 -29.01
N LYS A 636 2.27 -36.20 -28.23
CA LYS A 636 2.32 -37.65 -28.03
C LYS A 636 1.45 -38.16 -26.88
N ILE A 637 0.79 -37.29 -26.12
CA ILE A 637 -0.08 -37.71 -25.01
C ILE A 637 -1.48 -37.19 -25.28
N PRO A 638 -2.41 -38.05 -25.73
CA PRO A 638 -3.80 -37.67 -25.89
C PRO A 638 -4.38 -37.41 -24.50
N PHE A 639 -4.36 -36.15 -24.07
CA PHE A 639 -5.12 -35.67 -22.91
C PHE A 639 -6.57 -35.49 -23.38
N LYS A 640 -7.23 -36.60 -23.70
CA LYS A 640 -8.62 -36.60 -24.19
C LYS A 640 -9.52 -36.28 -23.00
N TYR A 641 -10.01 -35.04 -22.97
CA TYR A 641 -11.15 -34.55 -22.21
C TYR A 641 -11.41 -35.29 -20.89
N LEU A 642 -10.63 -34.94 -19.86
CA LEU A 642 -11.17 -34.98 -18.51
C LEU A 642 -12.20 -33.87 -18.45
N LEU A 643 -13.47 -34.18 -18.74
CA LEU A 643 -14.59 -33.27 -18.50
C LEU A 643 -14.52 -32.93 -17.02
N PRO A 644 -14.09 -31.71 -16.66
CA PRO A 644 -14.20 -31.32 -15.29
C PRO A 644 -15.71 -31.18 -15.04
N ARG A 645 -16.19 -31.65 -13.88
CA ARG A 645 -17.59 -31.40 -13.49
C ARG A 645 -17.94 -29.90 -13.41
N PHE A 646 -16.96 -29.01 -13.59
CA PHE A 646 -17.14 -27.60 -13.92
C PHE A 646 -17.96 -27.33 -15.20
N ASN A 647 -18.31 -28.33 -16.02
CA ASN A 647 -19.23 -28.14 -17.16
C ASN A 647 -20.66 -28.58 -16.83
N VAL A 648 -20.88 -29.23 -15.70
CA VAL A 648 -22.18 -29.76 -15.30
C VAL A 648 -22.83 -28.74 -14.37
N PRO A 649 -24.08 -28.33 -14.65
CA PRO A 649 -24.77 -27.34 -13.81
C PRO A 649 -24.99 -27.82 -12.38
N ASN A 650 -25.15 -29.13 -12.18
CA ASN A 650 -25.25 -29.76 -10.88
C ASN A 650 -23.85 -30.11 -10.38
N TYR A 651 -23.49 -29.66 -9.17
CA TYR A 651 -22.27 -30.10 -8.51
C TYR A 651 -22.39 -31.58 -8.15
N GLU A 652 -21.49 -32.39 -8.68
CA GLU A 652 -21.42 -33.81 -8.35
C GLU A 652 -19.97 -34.15 -7.92
N PHE A 653 -19.75 -35.03 -6.94
CA PHE A 653 -18.43 -35.53 -6.53
C PHE A 653 -17.90 -36.71 -7.39
N PHE A 654 -16.62 -36.70 -7.78
CA PHE A 654 -16.02 -37.78 -8.57
C PHE A 654 -16.32 -39.17 -8.00
N GLN A 655 -16.74 -40.09 -8.86
CA GLN A 655 -16.84 -41.50 -8.47
C GLN A 655 -15.44 -42.12 -8.39
N LEU A 656 -15.26 -43.12 -7.52
CA LEU A 656 -13.98 -43.82 -7.35
C LEU A 656 -13.43 -44.40 -8.67
N SER A 657 -14.30 -44.92 -9.53
CA SER A 657 -13.93 -45.44 -10.86
C SER A 657 -13.43 -44.36 -11.82
N GLU A 658 -13.97 -43.14 -11.75
CA GLU A 658 -13.53 -42.01 -12.57
C GLU A 658 -12.14 -41.54 -12.11
N LEU A 659 -11.91 -41.49 -10.79
CA LEU A 659 -10.62 -41.09 -10.19
C LEU A 659 -9.46 -41.93 -10.72
N GLU A 660 -9.63 -43.25 -10.84
CA GLU A 660 -8.59 -44.13 -11.34
C GLU A 660 -8.17 -43.79 -12.78
N SER A 661 -9.15 -43.58 -13.66
CA SER A 661 -8.90 -43.22 -15.06
C SER A 661 -8.18 -41.88 -15.19
N VAL A 662 -8.61 -40.89 -14.39
CA VAL A 662 -7.97 -39.57 -14.31
C VAL A 662 -6.51 -39.71 -13.88
N LEU A 663 -6.27 -40.41 -12.77
CA LEU A 663 -4.95 -40.56 -12.19
C LEU A 663 -4.02 -41.39 -13.09
N MET A 664 -4.53 -42.42 -13.74
CA MET A 664 -3.76 -43.23 -14.70
C MET A 664 -3.25 -42.38 -15.87
N THR A 665 -4.09 -41.49 -16.41
CA THR A 665 -3.72 -40.57 -17.49
C THR A 665 -2.64 -39.58 -17.04
N ILE A 666 -2.81 -38.97 -15.85
CA ILE A 666 -1.84 -38.03 -15.29
C ILE A 666 -0.52 -38.75 -14.96
N LYS A 667 -0.58 -39.96 -14.41
CA LYS A 667 0.59 -40.80 -14.12
C LYS A 667 1.37 -41.15 -15.36
N LYS A 668 0.71 -41.45 -16.48
CA LYS A 668 1.41 -41.71 -17.75
C LYS A 668 2.27 -40.50 -18.15
N PHE A 669 1.73 -39.30 -18.02
CA PHE A 669 2.49 -38.07 -18.30
C PHE A 669 3.60 -37.83 -17.27
N TYR A 670 3.30 -37.97 -15.98
CA TYR A 670 4.30 -37.89 -14.91
C TYR A 670 5.47 -38.86 -15.15
N ASN A 671 5.19 -40.12 -15.47
CA ASN A 671 6.20 -41.14 -15.78
C ASN A 671 7.01 -40.78 -17.02
N THR A 672 6.40 -40.17 -18.04
CA THR A 672 7.12 -39.69 -19.23
C THR A 672 8.16 -38.63 -18.84
N ILE A 673 7.81 -37.71 -17.93
CA ILE A 673 8.72 -36.65 -17.49
C ILE A 673 9.80 -37.19 -16.56
N ILE A 674 9.43 -38.01 -15.57
CA ILE A 674 10.39 -38.46 -14.55
C ILE A 674 11.45 -39.44 -15.09
N ASN A 675 11.12 -40.16 -16.17
CA ASN A 675 12.07 -41.03 -16.85
C ASN A 675 13.13 -40.25 -17.65
N ASP A 676 12.86 -38.98 -17.99
CA ASP A 676 13.85 -38.07 -18.56
C ASP A 676 14.66 -37.40 -17.43
N LYS A 677 15.75 -38.06 -17.02
CA LYS A 677 16.63 -37.58 -15.95
C LYS A 677 17.23 -36.20 -16.27
N VAL A 678 17.47 -35.88 -17.54
CA VAL A 678 18.05 -34.59 -17.94
C VAL A 678 17.03 -33.49 -17.73
N LEU A 679 15.79 -33.67 -18.20
CA LEU A 679 14.70 -32.75 -17.96
C LEU A 679 14.46 -32.54 -16.45
N VAL A 680 14.42 -33.62 -15.67
CA VAL A 680 14.22 -33.56 -14.22
C VAL A 680 15.31 -32.76 -13.52
N ASN A 681 16.57 -33.03 -13.84
CA ASN A 681 17.70 -32.30 -13.26
C ASN A 681 17.66 -30.82 -13.65
N GLN A 682 17.38 -30.49 -14.90
CA GLN A 682 17.32 -29.12 -15.39
C GLN A 682 16.19 -28.32 -14.72
N PHE A 683 14.97 -28.85 -14.63
CA PHE A 683 13.88 -28.08 -13.99
C PHE A 683 14.06 -27.97 -12.48
N ASN A 684 14.64 -28.98 -11.81
CA ASN A 684 14.95 -28.89 -10.39
C ASN A 684 16.02 -27.83 -10.12
N ASP A 685 17.08 -27.79 -10.93
CA ASP A 685 18.10 -26.74 -10.83
C ASP A 685 17.46 -25.35 -11.03
N ILE A 686 16.66 -25.15 -12.08
CA ILE A 686 15.93 -23.90 -12.30
C ILE A 686 15.08 -23.52 -11.09
N LEU A 687 14.36 -24.47 -10.48
CA LEU A 687 13.48 -24.21 -9.35
C LEU A 687 14.26 -23.62 -8.16
N PHE A 688 15.37 -24.25 -7.79
CA PHE A 688 16.14 -23.91 -6.58
C PHE A 688 17.21 -22.84 -6.80
N LYS A 689 17.67 -22.62 -8.04
CA LYS A 689 18.75 -21.66 -8.34
C LYS A 689 18.32 -20.23 -8.04
N ASP A 690 19.11 -19.51 -7.25
CA ASP A 690 18.83 -18.10 -6.98
C ASP A 690 19.32 -17.22 -8.13
N CYS A 691 18.41 -16.82 -9.01
CA CYS A 691 18.70 -15.89 -10.11
C CYS A 691 18.68 -14.41 -9.66
N PHE A 692 18.38 -14.13 -8.39
CA PHE A 692 18.04 -12.78 -7.92
C PHE A 692 19.26 -11.93 -7.51
N HIS A 693 20.49 -12.47 -7.60
CA HIS A 693 21.75 -11.76 -7.33
C HIS A 693 22.37 -11.06 -8.56
N LEU A 694 21.80 -11.21 -9.76
CA LEU A 694 22.45 -10.86 -11.03
C LEU A 694 22.34 -9.37 -11.45
N SER A 695 22.24 -8.44 -10.51
CA SER A 695 22.33 -6.98 -10.80
C SER A 695 23.56 -6.33 -10.17
N LYS A 696 24.67 -7.06 -10.15
CA LYS A 696 26.02 -6.47 -9.99
C LYS A 696 26.79 -6.80 -11.25
N ASN A 697 26.48 -6.10 -12.33
CA ASN A 697 27.39 -5.77 -13.43
C ASN A 697 26.87 -4.49 -14.06
#